data_AF-F2JZ04-F1
#
_entry.id   AF-F2JZ04-F1
#
_cell.length_a   1.000
_cell.length_b   1.000
_cell.length_c   1.000
_cell.angle_alpha   90.00
_cell.angle_beta   90.00
_cell.angle_gamma   90.00
#
_symmetry.space_group_name_H-M   'P 1'
#
loop_
_entity.id
_entity.type
_entity.pdbx_description
1 polymer ?
#
loop_
_entity_poly.entity_id
_entity_poly.type
_entity_poly.pdbx_seq_one_letter_code
_entity_poly.pdbx_strand_id
1 'polypeptide(L)'
;MADHSRTQIFLHLDSGIFPIQTLNGTEAVNECLDLTVTTSSRLTSGFASDESRSLIGSFASLQLRSGDTERWWHCDIAEIHESWDHGRHSWTLTLTNKLQRGTLQTRTQLWMHVSRKELVYRLLEEIGYYRYEITWQVDEVIAPEGPFLQVQESNYDFLKRLLAEIGANFWFNHDPDPLHEQLIISNTPYQSKYLPNIEWVQSVSGLSPSHRRNRIVSILPEFNVVPARYGAATNDALLHTGKADALQHSLTPREKVNHEQFTPPRPDVEAAQRALYAQQYANQKALILEIVSHQPRLTAGHSLTIESRRYLGYKLATGDIRLQRVQHKASSLSDGSGLEYSNFAVAIPRETPIRPKQIELQNLPQFFAARIESPYEHAHLTKQGYYRFRPDFEAPSERSPYGHTQASPVTERILPYSGPRTDKGKAVGWHFPMLNQSTLFVTCLNNDPYRMAIVGFVPSWEQEGPVTANNRTQHRIVTSSQNELLMDDSPKSHRFALFTFDGQTMLNMFDNDKEHYIQLTSIYGGINLNASLNVQMTAQESIAFESGQSVGIKAKQQASIRTENDAISMQSAKNLTLESKNNLTLTSTEGDVSVWAKTKPITQHAGNGFTQTVSAGNANSLVQGGTATVQVNGGEIQLESQGDIVITDGTGGIKIDSQGNIKLWGSNIYFDSNSVTVEGDIEYDSGGNEPESAPELQAPELTETALLEFDPVEALEGEPGRYSRSKPRPSNHDSIFKESVSEKIQDVDDLYITFPGDEMPLWQFCQQVYGTNNSRTATHLLDSNPQLAMIGNRILPGLPVIIAPINSCHRDLEPLKQKAIDLTLEYLKLNQEQREWFAEHHETTIDTLLITATSGLDQHEGKADSDDLIPFSLDSMILASTGSVIAGANVQGGKLNKRMKDFAEYSKDVAEKTKGLSKQALRSNEDYKQWRKERTRFQKEMKKLLNSPGNPSFIKKLQPEGVNNYLNIGKKQLYRAKDFSSAISGIDMTQLYKKTMIFSKGLGVGGWVVTGLGLYGNAKDTYQSCKMGDAISEVCEKSVVRNGASMGVNIVTGAAIGWAIGAGIALAPITGGVSIIVVAAGAFLWGLYGGDLSNKAGIYAEELIYD
;
A
#
# COMPACT_ATOMS: atom_id res chain seq x y z
N MET A 1 -19.72 -74.72 -47.48
CA MET A 1 -20.42 -74.50 -46.20
C MET A 1 -19.36 -74.59 -45.12
N ALA A 2 -19.03 -73.48 -44.47
CA ALA A 2 -18.03 -73.46 -43.41
C ALA A 2 -18.61 -74.16 -42.17
N ASP A 3 -17.83 -75.03 -41.53
CA ASP A 3 -18.22 -75.70 -40.29
C ASP A 3 -18.29 -74.65 -39.17
N HIS A 4 -19.48 -74.09 -38.96
CA HIS A 4 -19.77 -73.10 -37.91
C HIS A 4 -19.57 -73.64 -36.47
N SER A 5 -19.13 -74.89 -36.31
CA SER A 5 -19.03 -75.54 -35.01
C SER A 5 -17.73 -75.26 -34.24
N ARG A 6 -16.70 -74.63 -34.85
CA ARG A 6 -15.33 -74.49 -34.29
C ARG A 6 -14.90 -73.03 -34.15
N THR A 7 -14.08 -72.73 -33.15
CA THR A 7 -13.60 -71.37 -32.89
C THR A 7 -12.53 -70.96 -33.91
N GLN A 8 -12.67 -69.76 -34.47
CA GLN A 8 -11.72 -69.15 -35.40
C GLN A 8 -11.41 -67.72 -34.95
N ILE A 9 -10.16 -67.31 -35.11
CA ILE A 9 -9.71 -65.95 -34.77
C ILE A 9 -9.05 -65.34 -36.01
N PHE A 10 -9.43 -64.11 -36.33
CA PHE A 10 -8.92 -63.37 -37.47
C PHE A 10 -8.37 -62.02 -37.00
N LEU A 11 -7.16 -61.69 -37.46
CA LEU A 11 -6.57 -60.36 -37.32
C LEU A 11 -6.83 -59.59 -38.60
N HIS A 12 -7.52 -58.46 -38.49
CA HIS A 12 -7.81 -57.54 -39.57
C HIS A 12 -6.83 -56.38 -39.50
N LEU A 13 -6.05 -56.21 -40.57
CA LEU A 13 -5.14 -55.09 -40.79
C LEU A 13 -5.51 -54.44 -42.13
N ASP A 14 -5.00 -53.23 -42.39
CA ASP A 14 -5.16 -52.57 -43.70
C ASP A 14 -4.63 -53.43 -44.86
N SER A 15 -3.63 -54.28 -44.60
CA SER A 15 -3.05 -55.19 -45.58
C SER A 15 -3.90 -56.44 -45.88
N GLY A 16 -4.90 -56.75 -45.04
CA GLY A 16 -5.78 -57.90 -45.23
C GLY A 16 -6.24 -58.57 -43.94
N ILE A 17 -6.86 -59.75 -44.09
CA ILE A 17 -7.41 -60.54 -42.99
C ILE A 17 -6.57 -61.82 -42.83
N PHE A 18 -6.05 -62.04 -41.62
CA PHE A 18 -5.09 -63.09 -41.33
C PHE A 18 -5.61 -64.05 -40.26
N PRO A 19 -5.61 -65.37 -40.50
CA PRO A 19 -6.00 -66.34 -39.48
C PRO A 19 -4.95 -66.42 -38.37
N ILE A 20 -5.41 -66.47 -37.13
CA ILE A 20 -4.59 -66.58 -35.91
C ILE A 20 -4.52 -68.04 -35.44
N GLN A 21 -3.34 -68.47 -35.00
CA GLN A 21 -3.05 -69.83 -34.52
C GLN A 21 -3.10 -69.93 -33.00
N THR A 22 -2.73 -68.86 -32.30
CA THR A 22 -2.80 -68.78 -30.83
C THR A 22 -3.21 -67.38 -30.40
N LEU A 23 -3.96 -67.32 -29.30
CA LEU A 23 -4.28 -66.10 -28.57
C LEU A 23 -3.93 -66.34 -27.10
N ASN A 24 -3.22 -65.41 -26.48
CA ASN A 24 -3.01 -65.39 -25.04
C ASN A 24 -2.98 -63.94 -24.58
N GLY A 25 -3.67 -63.60 -23.49
CA GLY A 25 -3.60 -62.24 -22.99
C GLY A 25 -4.71 -61.88 -22.02
N THR A 26 -4.71 -60.64 -21.59
CA THR A 26 -5.59 -60.12 -20.55
C THR A 26 -6.23 -58.80 -20.92
N GLU A 27 -7.46 -58.65 -20.49
CA GLU A 27 -8.12 -57.36 -20.35
C GLU A 27 -8.55 -57.20 -18.88
N ALA A 28 -8.39 -56.00 -18.35
CA ALA A 28 -8.78 -55.69 -16.98
C ALA A 28 -9.24 -54.24 -16.85
N VAL A 29 -10.12 -54.00 -15.88
CA VAL A 29 -10.49 -52.65 -15.48
C VAL A 29 -9.26 -51.96 -14.87
N ASN A 30 -9.01 -50.72 -15.27
CA ASN A 30 -7.85 -49.88 -14.90
C ASN A 30 -6.50 -50.33 -15.49
N GLU A 31 -6.48 -51.22 -16.46
CA GLU A 31 -5.26 -51.65 -17.16
C GLU A 31 -5.45 -51.52 -18.68
N CYS A 32 -4.36 -51.36 -19.43
CA CYS A 32 -4.41 -51.44 -20.88
C CYS A 32 -4.64 -52.89 -21.33
N LEU A 33 -5.28 -53.09 -22.47
CA LEU A 33 -5.37 -54.39 -23.12
C LEU A 33 -3.96 -54.94 -23.41
N ASP A 34 -3.77 -56.23 -23.16
CA ASP A 34 -2.53 -56.93 -23.48
C ASP A 34 -2.89 -58.29 -24.10
N LEU A 35 -2.99 -58.34 -25.42
CA LEU A 35 -3.26 -59.57 -26.17
C LEU A 35 -2.08 -59.93 -27.06
N THR A 36 -1.51 -61.11 -26.85
CA THR A 36 -0.53 -61.70 -27.76
C THR A 36 -1.20 -62.67 -28.71
N VAL A 37 -1.02 -62.46 -30.01
CA VAL A 37 -1.50 -63.37 -31.07
C VAL A 37 -0.34 -63.89 -31.90
N THR A 38 -0.42 -65.14 -32.34
CA THR A 38 0.56 -65.71 -33.27
C THR A 38 -0.10 -66.14 -34.58
N THR A 39 0.53 -65.83 -35.70
CA THR A 39 0.13 -66.30 -37.03
C THR A 39 1.33 -66.74 -37.85
N SER A 40 1.13 -67.71 -38.74
CA SER A 40 2.10 -68.10 -39.77
C SER A 40 1.81 -67.45 -41.12
N SER A 41 0.76 -66.62 -41.19
CA SER A 41 0.41 -65.87 -42.38
C SER A 41 1.37 -64.70 -42.56
N ARG A 42 1.78 -64.45 -43.81
CA ARG A 42 2.59 -63.29 -44.13
C ARG A 42 1.73 -62.03 -44.03
N LEU A 43 2.12 -61.10 -43.15
CA LEU A 43 1.34 -59.89 -42.84
C LEU A 43 1.61 -58.69 -43.76
N THR A 44 2.75 -58.70 -44.46
CA THR A 44 3.19 -57.64 -45.38
C THR A 44 3.33 -58.16 -46.82
N SER A 45 3.21 -57.25 -47.79
CA SER A 45 3.25 -57.57 -49.22
C SER A 45 4.66 -57.64 -49.82
N GLY A 46 5.71 -57.16 -49.12
CA GLY A 46 7.10 -57.09 -49.60
C GLY A 46 8.14 -57.82 -48.74
N PHE A 47 9.36 -57.94 -49.26
CA PHE A 47 10.51 -58.65 -48.65
C PHE A 47 11.47 -57.71 -47.88
N ALA A 48 11.12 -56.43 -47.68
CA ALA A 48 11.99 -55.49 -46.98
C ALA A 48 11.76 -55.56 -45.46
N SER A 49 12.85 -55.69 -44.68
CA SER A 49 12.84 -55.75 -43.21
C SER A 49 12.27 -54.50 -42.53
N ASP A 50 12.15 -53.38 -43.25
CA ASP A 50 11.61 -52.12 -42.71
C ASP A 50 10.07 -52.09 -42.72
N GLU A 51 9.41 -52.97 -43.48
CA GLU A 51 7.93 -53.02 -43.55
C GLU A 51 7.30 -53.55 -42.26
N SER A 52 7.91 -54.50 -41.56
CA SER A 52 7.35 -55.03 -40.31
C SER A 52 7.35 -53.98 -39.19
N ARG A 53 8.35 -53.10 -39.14
CA ARG A 53 8.37 -51.95 -38.22
C ARG A 53 7.25 -50.96 -38.48
N SER A 54 6.79 -50.83 -39.73
CA SER A 54 5.71 -49.90 -40.10
C SER A 54 4.34 -50.29 -39.54
N LEU A 55 4.17 -51.56 -39.14
CA LEU A 55 2.95 -52.04 -38.49
C LEU A 55 2.87 -51.63 -37.01
N ILE A 56 3.98 -51.29 -36.35
CA ILE A 56 3.97 -50.86 -34.94
C ILE A 56 3.22 -49.52 -34.84
N GLY A 57 2.27 -49.44 -33.92
CA GLY A 57 1.39 -48.28 -33.72
C GLY A 57 0.24 -48.17 -34.73
N SER A 58 0.14 -49.09 -35.69
CA SER A 58 -1.00 -49.16 -36.61
C SER A 58 -2.22 -49.80 -35.95
N PHE A 59 -3.40 -49.41 -36.42
CA PHE A 59 -4.67 -49.94 -35.95
C PHE A 59 -4.88 -51.39 -36.44
N ALA A 60 -5.39 -52.23 -35.56
CA ALA A 60 -5.72 -53.62 -35.83
C ALA A 60 -7.05 -53.99 -35.17
N SER A 61 -7.80 -54.89 -35.80
CA SER A 61 -9.01 -55.47 -35.20
C SER A 61 -8.88 -56.98 -35.09
N LEU A 62 -9.04 -57.51 -33.88
CA LEU A 62 -9.07 -58.95 -33.64
C LEU A 62 -10.51 -59.42 -33.53
N GLN A 63 -10.89 -60.38 -34.36
CA GLN A 63 -12.23 -60.97 -34.39
C GLN A 63 -12.18 -62.43 -33.94
N LEU A 64 -12.94 -62.78 -32.91
CA LEU A 64 -13.15 -64.17 -32.48
C LEU A 64 -14.56 -64.60 -32.85
N ARG A 65 -14.67 -65.71 -33.59
CA ARG A 65 -15.93 -66.35 -33.97
C ARG A 65 -15.99 -67.76 -33.39
N SER A 66 -17.05 -68.07 -32.65
CA SER A 66 -17.32 -69.41 -32.10
C SER A 66 -18.81 -69.70 -32.13
N GLY A 67 -19.27 -70.59 -33.01
CA GLY A 67 -20.71 -70.78 -33.23
C GLY A 67 -21.37 -69.50 -33.75
N ASP A 68 -22.51 -69.13 -33.17
CA ASP A 68 -23.21 -67.86 -33.42
C ASP A 68 -22.66 -66.69 -32.58
N THR A 69 -21.59 -66.93 -31.82
CA THR A 69 -20.96 -65.92 -30.98
C THR A 69 -19.80 -65.27 -31.70
N GLU A 70 -19.83 -63.94 -31.72
CA GLU A 70 -18.79 -63.10 -32.27
C GLU A 70 -18.32 -62.09 -31.21
N ARG A 71 -17.02 -61.79 -31.24
CA ARG A 71 -16.38 -60.79 -30.40
C ARG A 71 -15.29 -60.06 -31.17
N TRP A 72 -15.17 -58.77 -30.89
CA TRP A 72 -14.17 -57.90 -31.46
C TRP A 72 -13.28 -57.31 -30.37
N TRP A 73 -12.03 -57.05 -30.72
CA TRP A 73 -11.13 -56.12 -30.04
C TRP A 73 -10.60 -55.15 -31.09
N HIS A 74 -10.69 -53.86 -30.82
CA HIS A 74 -10.12 -52.79 -31.63
C HIS A 74 -8.92 -52.25 -30.86
N CYS A 75 -7.74 -52.28 -31.47
CA CYS A 75 -6.46 -52.13 -30.77
C CYS A 75 -5.39 -51.56 -31.70
N ASP A 76 -4.24 -51.22 -31.13
CA ASP A 76 -3.00 -50.92 -31.83
C ASP A 76 -2.00 -52.07 -31.66
N ILE A 77 -1.08 -52.21 -32.61
CA ILE A 77 0.04 -53.14 -32.50
C ILE A 77 1.16 -52.48 -31.67
N ALA A 78 1.44 -53.00 -30.48
CA ALA A 78 2.48 -52.49 -29.59
C ALA A 78 3.87 -53.04 -29.95
N GLU A 79 3.95 -54.36 -30.18
CA GLU A 79 5.19 -55.07 -30.40
C GLU A 79 4.99 -56.16 -31.45
N ILE A 80 6.06 -56.46 -32.20
CA ILE A 80 6.10 -57.51 -33.21
C ILE A 80 7.39 -58.30 -33.02
N HIS A 81 7.24 -59.62 -32.94
CA HIS A 81 8.34 -60.56 -32.90
C HIS A 81 8.21 -61.56 -34.05
N GLU A 82 9.22 -61.58 -34.92
CA GLU A 82 9.32 -62.54 -36.01
C GLU A 82 10.20 -63.71 -35.60
N SER A 83 9.73 -64.94 -35.81
CA SER A 83 10.52 -66.13 -35.55
C SER A 83 10.53 -67.10 -36.73
N TRP A 84 11.67 -67.76 -36.91
CA TRP A 84 11.91 -68.74 -37.96
C TRP A 84 12.26 -70.06 -37.31
N ASP A 85 11.37 -71.04 -37.39
CA ASP A 85 11.56 -72.35 -36.77
C ASP A 85 11.28 -73.48 -37.76
N HIS A 86 12.24 -74.37 -37.98
CA HIS A 86 12.15 -75.53 -38.89
C HIS A 86 11.53 -75.20 -40.26
N GLY A 87 11.87 -74.05 -40.85
CA GLY A 87 11.34 -73.59 -42.15
C GLY A 87 9.95 -72.95 -42.11
N ARG A 88 9.36 -72.75 -40.92
CA ARG A 88 8.13 -71.98 -40.73
C ARG A 88 8.46 -70.59 -40.21
N HIS A 89 7.97 -69.58 -40.92
CA HIS A 89 7.97 -68.19 -40.45
C HIS A 89 6.70 -67.95 -39.63
N SER A 90 6.85 -67.41 -38.43
CA SER A 90 5.71 -67.01 -37.61
C SER A 90 5.89 -65.63 -37.03
N TRP A 91 4.76 -64.95 -36.87
CA TRP A 91 4.62 -63.59 -36.40
C TRP A 91 3.88 -63.62 -35.08
N THR A 92 4.50 -63.09 -34.04
CA THR A 92 3.88 -62.85 -32.75
C THR A 92 3.66 -61.35 -32.59
N LEU A 93 2.41 -60.94 -32.36
CA LEU A 93 2.03 -59.54 -32.22
C LEU A 93 1.43 -59.31 -30.84
N THR A 94 1.89 -58.27 -30.17
CA THR A 94 1.29 -57.76 -28.94
C THR A 94 0.33 -56.62 -29.31
N LEU A 95 -0.94 -56.80 -29.01
CA LEU A 95 -2.03 -55.87 -29.29
C LEU A 95 -2.45 -55.17 -27.99
N THR A 96 -2.62 -53.85 -28.04
CA THR A 96 -2.98 -53.01 -26.89
C THR A 96 -3.93 -51.88 -27.28
N ASN A 97 -4.45 -51.11 -26.33
CA ASN A 97 -5.26 -49.92 -26.64
C ASN A 97 -4.37 -48.70 -26.90
N LYS A 98 -4.91 -47.64 -27.53
CA LYS A 98 -4.19 -46.36 -27.72
C LYS A 98 -3.66 -45.80 -26.41
N LEU A 99 -4.31 -46.14 -25.29
CA LEU A 99 -3.95 -45.69 -23.94
C LEU A 99 -2.49 -46.02 -23.57
N GLN A 100 -1.95 -47.13 -24.09
CA GLN A 100 -0.57 -47.55 -23.84
C GLN A 100 0.45 -46.53 -24.36
N ARG A 101 0.13 -45.76 -25.41
CA ARG A 101 0.99 -44.69 -25.94
C ARG A 101 1.31 -43.63 -24.87
N GLY A 102 0.41 -43.44 -23.90
CA GLY A 102 0.60 -42.54 -22.76
C GLY A 102 1.73 -42.94 -21.81
N THR A 103 2.27 -44.16 -21.93
CA THR A 103 3.44 -44.61 -21.17
C THR A 103 4.76 -44.14 -21.76
N LEU A 104 4.76 -43.68 -23.02
CA LEU A 104 5.98 -43.36 -23.78
C LEU A 104 6.50 -41.94 -23.53
N GLN A 105 5.72 -41.09 -22.87
CA GLN A 105 6.08 -39.69 -22.60
C GLN A 105 6.00 -39.40 -21.11
N THR A 106 7.12 -38.93 -20.54
CA THR A 106 7.25 -38.49 -19.16
C THR A 106 7.55 -36.99 -19.11
N ARG A 107 6.91 -36.26 -18.19
CA ARG A 107 7.10 -34.82 -18.04
C ARG A 107 7.03 -34.34 -16.59
N THR A 108 7.59 -33.14 -16.37
CA THR A 108 7.36 -32.35 -15.17
C THR A 108 6.68 -31.05 -15.57
N GLN A 109 5.43 -30.86 -15.15
CA GLN A 109 4.61 -29.74 -15.59
C GLN A 109 3.58 -29.36 -14.53
N LEU A 110 3.37 -28.06 -14.34
CA LEU A 110 2.29 -27.51 -13.52
C LEU A 110 1.11 -27.11 -14.41
N TRP A 111 -0.06 -27.65 -14.12
CA TRP A 111 -1.29 -27.40 -14.86
C TRP A 111 -2.18 -26.42 -14.07
N MET A 112 -2.18 -25.17 -14.53
CA MET A 112 -2.97 -24.06 -14.02
C MET A 112 -4.29 -23.89 -14.79
N HIS A 113 -5.31 -23.36 -14.09
CA HIS A 113 -6.59 -22.91 -14.67
C HIS A 113 -7.34 -23.93 -15.54
N VAL A 114 -7.20 -25.23 -15.23
CA VAL A 114 -7.88 -26.32 -15.94
C VAL A 114 -8.59 -27.22 -14.92
N SER A 115 -9.81 -27.66 -15.23
CA SER A 115 -10.52 -28.62 -14.39
C SER A 115 -9.94 -30.02 -14.58
N ARG A 116 -10.07 -30.90 -13.58
CA ARG A 116 -9.60 -32.30 -13.69
C ARG A 116 -10.15 -33.00 -14.93
N LYS A 117 -11.45 -32.84 -15.22
CA LYS A 117 -12.10 -33.43 -16.40
C LYS A 117 -11.46 -32.94 -17.70
N GLU A 118 -11.27 -31.64 -17.83
CA GLU A 118 -10.65 -31.07 -19.04
C GLU A 118 -9.17 -31.48 -19.15
N LEU A 119 -8.45 -31.56 -18.03
CA LEU A 119 -7.08 -32.07 -18.01
C LEU A 119 -7.01 -33.53 -18.47
N VAL A 120 -7.92 -34.39 -18.00
CA VAL A 120 -8.02 -35.78 -18.47
C VAL A 120 -8.29 -35.84 -19.97
N TYR A 121 -9.20 -35.02 -20.51
CA TYR A 121 -9.41 -34.95 -21.96
C TYR A 121 -8.14 -34.57 -22.71
N ARG A 122 -7.43 -33.51 -22.28
CA ARG A 122 -6.18 -33.09 -22.92
C ARG A 122 -5.12 -34.19 -22.91
N LEU A 123 -4.96 -34.89 -21.79
CA LEU A 123 -4.03 -36.02 -21.71
C LEU A 123 -4.41 -37.13 -22.70
N LEU A 124 -5.70 -37.45 -22.81
CA LEU A 124 -6.19 -38.49 -23.73
C LEU A 124 -6.08 -38.06 -25.21
N GLU A 125 -6.33 -36.79 -25.51
CA GLU A 125 -6.14 -36.21 -26.85
C GLU A 125 -4.66 -36.27 -27.27
N GLU A 126 -3.74 -35.92 -26.37
CA GLU A 126 -2.29 -36.06 -26.61
C GLU A 126 -1.85 -37.52 -26.78
N ILE A 127 -2.55 -38.48 -26.16
CA ILE A 127 -2.33 -39.92 -26.35
C ILE A 127 -2.86 -40.40 -27.71
N GLY A 128 -3.81 -39.67 -28.32
CA GLY A 128 -4.38 -39.96 -29.64
C GLY A 128 -5.85 -40.38 -29.64
N TYR A 129 -6.57 -40.18 -28.53
CA TYR A 129 -8.03 -40.36 -28.48
C TYR A 129 -8.74 -39.12 -29.02
N TYR A 130 -9.81 -39.34 -29.76
CA TYR A 130 -10.79 -38.30 -30.04
C TYR A 130 -11.83 -38.22 -28.92
N ARG A 131 -12.38 -37.03 -28.65
CA ARG A 131 -13.40 -36.87 -27.59
C ARG A 131 -14.62 -37.77 -27.74
N TYR A 132 -15.01 -38.14 -28.97
CA TYR A 132 -16.13 -39.06 -29.22
C TYR A 132 -15.81 -40.52 -28.89
N GLU A 133 -14.53 -40.89 -28.79
CA GLU A 133 -14.08 -42.22 -28.34
C GLU A 133 -14.07 -42.34 -26.81
N ILE A 134 -14.31 -41.23 -26.09
CA ILE A 134 -14.23 -41.15 -24.63
C ILE A 134 -15.63 -40.93 -24.05
N THR A 135 -16.07 -41.86 -23.22
CA THR A 135 -17.32 -41.75 -22.47
C THR A 135 -17.02 -41.39 -21.01
N TRP A 136 -17.26 -40.12 -20.66
CA TRP A 136 -17.10 -39.63 -19.28
C TRP A 136 -18.41 -39.73 -18.51
N GLN A 137 -18.47 -40.64 -17.55
CA GLN A 137 -19.63 -40.88 -16.71
C GLN A 137 -19.26 -40.93 -15.22
N VAL A 138 -18.68 -39.82 -14.75
CA VAL A 138 -18.23 -39.67 -13.37
C VAL A 138 -19.20 -38.74 -12.63
N ASP A 139 -19.78 -39.22 -11.54
CA ASP A 139 -20.58 -38.43 -10.60
C ASP A 139 -19.68 -37.42 -9.86
N GLU A 140 -20.22 -36.24 -9.53
CA GLU A 140 -19.47 -35.20 -8.84
C GLU A 140 -19.04 -35.63 -7.43
N VAL A 141 -17.75 -35.45 -7.12
CA VAL A 141 -17.14 -35.87 -5.86
C VAL A 141 -16.13 -34.83 -5.39
N ILE A 142 -15.98 -34.70 -4.08
CA ILE A 142 -15.08 -33.73 -3.46
C ILE A 142 -13.64 -34.23 -3.63
N ALA A 143 -12.83 -33.47 -4.35
CA ALA A 143 -11.42 -33.73 -4.62
C ALA A 143 -10.69 -32.40 -4.88
N PRO A 144 -9.34 -32.35 -4.79
CA PRO A 144 -8.58 -31.13 -5.07
C PRO A 144 -8.93 -30.52 -6.43
N GLU A 145 -9.17 -29.22 -6.53
CA GLU A 145 -9.56 -28.56 -7.79
C GLU A 145 -8.36 -28.14 -8.66
N GLY A 146 -7.14 -28.37 -8.18
CA GLY A 146 -5.91 -27.90 -8.79
C GLY A 146 -5.22 -26.83 -7.93
N PRO A 147 -4.04 -26.34 -8.35
CA PRO A 147 -3.35 -26.69 -9.59
C PRO A 147 -2.82 -28.12 -9.58
N PHE A 148 -2.68 -28.75 -10.75
CA PHE A 148 -2.22 -30.14 -10.84
C PHE A 148 -0.75 -30.18 -11.23
N LEU A 149 0.10 -30.75 -10.38
CA LEU A 149 1.51 -30.97 -10.71
C LEU A 149 1.71 -32.40 -11.21
N GLN A 150 2.23 -32.56 -12.42
CA GLN A 150 2.74 -33.82 -12.97
C GLN A 150 4.25 -33.82 -12.76
N VAL A 151 4.82 -34.80 -12.05
CA VAL A 151 6.27 -34.81 -11.73
C VAL A 151 6.88 -36.13 -12.11
N GLN A 152 7.69 -36.13 -13.17
CA GLN A 152 8.34 -37.34 -13.68
C GLN A 152 7.35 -38.52 -13.86
N GLU A 153 6.09 -38.19 -14.15
CA GLU A 153 5.03 -39.15 -14.38
C GLU A 153 4.75 -39.22 -15.88
N SER A 154 4.51 -40.43 -16.37
CA SER A 154 3.98 -40.61 -17.71
C SER A 154 2.55 -40.05 -17.80
N ASN A 155 2.07 -39.78 -19.02
CA ASN A 155 0.67 -39.33 -19.20
C ASN A 155 -0.32 -40.38 -18.68
N TYR A 156 0.02 -41.66 -18.85
CA TYR A 156 -0.76 -42.78 -18.33
C TYR A 156 -0.77 -42.84 -16.80
N ASP A 157 0.39 -42.68 -16.15
CA ASP A 157 0.47 -42.71 -14.68
C ASP A 157 -0.21 -41.50 -14.05
N PHE A 158 -0.05 -40.33 -14.65
CA PHE A 158 -0.72 -39.12 -14.21
C PHE A 158 -2.25 -39.23 -14.37
N LEU A 159 -2.73 -39.76 -15.50
CA LEU A 159 -4.14 -40.07 -15.71
C LEU A 159 -4.68 -41.00 -14.62
N LYS A 160 -4.01 -42.13 -14.35
CA LYS A 160 -4.43 -43.08 -13.30
C LYS A 160 -4.50 -42.39 -11.93
N ARG A 161 -3.54 -41.51 -11.61
CA ARG A 161 -3.54 -40.77 -10.34
C ARG A 161 -4.73 -39.82 -10.26
N LEU A 162 -5.01 -39.05 -11.31
CA LEU A 162 -6.16 -38.15 -11.38
C LEU A 162 -7.49 -38.90 -11.24
N LEU A 163 -7.62 -40.07 -11.86
CA LEU A 163 -8.82 -40.91 -11.74
C LEU A 163 -8.94 -41.54 -10.34
N ALA A 164 -7.83 -41.96 -9.73
CA ALA A 164 -7.82 -42.52 -8.38
C ALA A 164 -8.26 -41.48 -7.31
N GLU A 165 -7.92 -40.20 -7.47
CA GLU A 165 -8.34 -39.10 -6.58
C GLU A 165 -9.87 -38.94 -6.53
N ILE A 166 -10.57 -39.21 -7.64
CA ILE A 166 -12.04 -39.13 -7.73
C ILE A 166 -12.71 -40.51 -7.67
N GLY A 167 -11.94 -41.58 -7.42
CA GLY A 167 -12.44 -42.96 -7.35
C GLY A 167 -12.99 -43.50 -8.68
N ALA A 168 -12.64 -42.88 -9.81
CA ALA A 168 -13.07 -43.31 -11.14
C ALA A 168 -12.19 -44.47 -11.63
N ASN A 169 -12.81 -45.46 -12.24
CA ASN A 169 -12.16 -46.54 -12.96
C ASN A 169 -12.36 -46.38 -14.47
N PHE A 170 -11.58 -47.09 -15.27
CA PHE A 170 -11.76 -47.13 -16.71
C PHE A 170 -11.72 -48.55 -17.29
N TRP A 171 -12.39 -48.74 -18.43
CA TRP A 171 -12.36 -49.97 -19.23
C TRP A 171 -12.69 -49.65 -20.69
N PHE A 172 -12.63 -50.67 -21.55
CA PHE A 172 -12.82 -50.52 -23.00
C PHE A 172 -14.07 -51.26 -23.48
N ASN A 173 -14.81 -50.62 -24.39
CA ASN A 173 -15.83 -51.28 -25.19
C ASN A 173 -15.32 -51.45 -26.63
N HIS A 174 -15.61 -52.61 -27.21
CA HIS A 174 -15.29 -52.97 -28.58
C HIS A 174 -16.56 -53.50 -29.25
N ASP A 175 -17.39 -52.58 -29.74
CA ASP A 175 -18.58 -52.91 -30.52
C ASP A 175 -18.17 -53.06 -32.00
N PRO A 176 -18.82 -53.95 -32.79
CA PRO A 176 -18.44 -54.22 -34.19
C PRO A 176 -18.56 -53.01 -35.13
N ASP A 177 -19.35 -52.01 -34.77
CA ASP A 177 -19.52 -50.73 -35.46
C ASP A 177 -19.83 -49.65 -34.42
N PRO A 178 -19.10 -48.52 -34.36
CA PRO A 178 -17.96 -48.13 -35.20
C PRO A 178 -16.67 -48.91 -34.91
N LEU A 179 -15.82 -49.07 -35.93
CA LEU A 179 -14.52 -49.76 -35.88
C LEU A 179 -13.44 -48.99 -35.11
N HIS A 180 -13.72 -48.64 -33.86
CA HIS A 180 -12.76 -48.05 -32.94
C HIS A 180 -13.02 -48.53 -31.52
N GLU A 181 -12.00 -48.43 -30.66
CA GLU A 181 -12.19 -48.64 -29.23
C GLU A 181 -12.95 -47.46 -28.59
N GLN A 182 -13.73 -47.73 -27.56
CA GLN A 182 -14.33 -46.70 -26.72
C GLN A 182 -13.78 -46.82 -25.30
N LEU A 183 -13.16 -45.76 -24.81
CA LEU A 183 -12.68 -45.65 -23.44
C LEU A 183 -13.82 -45.15 -22.53
N ILE A 184 -14.22 -45.98 -21.59
CA ILE A 184 -15.27 -45.62 -20.62
C ILE A 184 -14.60 -45.25 -19.29
N ILE A 185 -14.96 -44.11 -18.72
CA ILE A 185 -14.48 -43.64 -17.42
C ILE A 185 -15.69 -43.43 -16.51
N SER A 186 -15.73 -44.13 -15.37
CA SER A 186 -16.86 -44.06 -14.43
C SER A 186 -16.44 -44.30 -12.99
N ASN A 187 -17.12 -43.65 -12.04
CA ASN A 187 -16.99 -43.89 -10.60
C ASN A 187 -18.23 -44.57 -9.99
N THR A 188 -19.18 -45.03 -10.81
CA THR A 188 -20.40 -45.69 -10.35
C THR A 188 -20.49 -47.15 -10.83
N PRO A 189 -20.96 -48.09 -9.99
CA PRO A 189 -21.11 -49.49 -10.39
C PRO A 189 -22.24 -49.73 -11.41
N TYR A 190 -23.16 -48.78 -11.56
CA TYR A 190 -24.43 -49.02 -12.27
C TYR A 190 -24.36 -48.81 -13.79
N GLN A 191 -23.32 -48.17 -14.30
CA GLN A 191 -23.19 -47.85 -15.73
C GLN A 191 -22.57 -48.97 -16.58
N SER A 192 -22.10 -50.05 -15.94
CA SER A 192 -21.59 -51.23 -16.62
C SER A 192 -22.67 -51.90 -17.49
N LYS A 193 -22.36 -52.14 -18.78
CA LYS A 193 -23.23 -52.81 -19.76
C LYS A 193 -23.42 -54.29 -19.40
N TYR A 194 -24.64 -54.79 -19.53
CA TYR A 194 -24.93 -56.21 -19.35
C TYR A 194 -24.56 -57.02 -20.59
N LEU A 195 -23.89 -58.15 -20.40
CA LEU A 195 -23.61 -59.11 -21.47
C LEU A 195 -24.87 -59.92 -21.79
N PRO A 196 -25.37 -59.89 -23.05
CA PRO A 196 -26.58 -60.61 -23.43
C PRO A 196 -26.31 -62.09 -23.72
N ASN A 197 -27.29 -62.94 -23.41
CA ASN A 197 -27.36 -64.35 -23.84
C ASN A 197 -26.17 -65.22 -23.40
N ILE A 198 -25.79 -65.16 -22.12
CA ILE A 198 -24.75 -66.03 -21.55
C ILE A 198 -25.40 -67.31 -20.99
N GLU A 199 -25.11 -68.46 -21.59
CA GLU A 199 -25.56 -69.77 -21.09
C GLU A 199 -24.82 -70.19 -19.82
N TRP A 200 -25.58 -70.70 -18.85
CA TRP A 200 -25.11 -71.01 -17.49
C TRP A 200 -24.72 -72.48 -17.29
N VAL A 201 -23.77 -72.67 -16.38
CA VAL A 201 -23.24 -73.92 -15.81
C VAL A 201 -24.10 -75.16 -16.07
N GLN A 202 -23.67 -75.96 -17.05
CA GLN A 202 -24.12 -77.33 -17.27
C GLN A 202 -22.89 -78.21 -17.44
N SER A 203 -22.91 -79.42 -16.87
CA SER A 203 -21.88 -80.43 -17.15
C SER A 203 -21.97 -80.83 -18.62
N VAL A 204 -21.01 -80.39 -19.41
CA VAL A 204 -20.85 -80.83 -20.79
C VAL A 204 -19.79 -81.92 -20.82
N SER A 205 -20.13 -83.06 -21.43
CA SER A 205 -19.15 -84.11 -21.70
C SER A 205 -18.01 -83.53 -22.55
N GLY A 206 -16.77 -83.92 -22.27
CA GLY A 206 -15.56 -83.49 -23.01
C GLY A 206 -15.58 -83.84 -24.51
N LEU A 207 -16.55 -84.65 -24.96
CA LEU A 207 -16.79 -85.00 -26.36
C LEU A 207 -17.83 -84.09 -27.06
N SER A 208 -18.33 -83.05 -26.39
CA SER A 208 -19.34 -82.14 -26.95
C SER A 208 -18.72 -81.21 -28.02
N PRO A 209 -19.42 -80.94 -29.15
CA PRO A 209 -18.95 -79.98 -30.15
C PRO A 209 -18.62 -78.60 -29.54
N SER A 210 -17.58 -77.93 -30.06
CA SER A 210 -17.04 -76.67 -29.52
C SER A 210 -18.08 -75.56 -29.34
N HIS A 211 -19.02 -75.39 -30.27
CA HIS A 211 -20.13 -74.44 -30.12
C HIS A 211 -21.05 -74.75 -28.92
N ARG A 212 -21.25 -76.02 -28.55
CA ARG A 212 -21.98 -76.40 -27.32
C ARG A 212 -21.16 -76.17 -26.05
N ARG A 213 -19.85 -75.93 -26.16
CA ARG A 213 -18.96 -75.63 -25.03
C ARG A 213 -18.94 -74.14 -24.67
N ASN A 214 -19.45 -73.22 -25.49
CA ASN A 214 -19.48 -71.75 -25.27
C ASN A 214 -20.34 -71.29 -24.06
N ARG A 215 -20.00 -71.75 -22.86
CA ARG A 215 -20.73 -71.48 -21.62
C ARG A 215 -19.74 -71.30 -20.46
N ILE A 216 -20.26 -70.83 -19.34
CA ILE A 216 -19.50 -70.81 -18.08
C ILE A 216 -19.41 -72.24 -17.54
N VAL A 217 -18.19 -72.69 -17.23
CA VAL A 217 -17.90 -74.05 -16.77
C VAL A 217 -18.00 -74.16 -15.25
N SER A 218 -17.34 -73.25 -14.54
CA SER A 218 -17.35 -73.21 -13.08
C SER A 218 -17.21 -71.78 -12.55
N ILE A 219 -17.69 -71.59 -11.32
CA ILE A 219 -17.52 -70.37 -10.53
C ILE A 219 -16.99 -70.79 -9.16
N LEU A 220 -15.88 -70.22 -8.74
CA LEU A 220 -15.21 -70.49 -7.48
C LEU A 220 -15.20 -69.21 -6.65
N PRO A 221 -15.98 -69.13 -5.55
CA PRO A 221 -15.96 -67.98 -4.67
C PRO A 221 -14.79 -68.02 -3.69
N GLU A 222 -14.05 -66.93 -3.61
CA GLU A 222 -13.00 -66.66 -2.64
C GLU A 222 -13.47 -65.57 -1.67
N PHE A 223 -13.36 -65.84 -0.37
CA PHE A 223 -13.75 -64.90 0.70
C PHE A 223 -12.51 -64.46 1.46
N ASN A 224 -12.25 -63.15 1.48
CA ASN A 224 -11.09 -62.58 2.16
C ASN A 224 -11.51 -61.69 3.33
N VAL A 225 -10.72 -61.73 4.40
CA VAL A 225 -10.85 -60.78 5.50
C VAL A 225 -10.25 -59.45 5.06
N VAL A 226 -11.05 -58.39 5.10
CA VAL A 226 -10.62 -57.04 4.73
C VAL A 226 -10.84 -56.07 5.91
N PRO A 227 -10.00 -55.03 6.06
CA PRO A 227 -10.24 -54.01 7.06
C PRO A 227 -11.58 -53.30 6.78
N ALA A 228 -12.41 -53.19 7.82
CA ALA A 228 -13.79 -52.75 7.66
C ALA A 228 -13.93 -51.23 7.69
N ARG A 229 -13.03 -50.48 8.34
CA ARG A 229 -13.18 -49.04 8.58
C ARG A 229 -11.84 -48.32 8.53
N TYR A 230 -11.72 -47.42 7.55
CA TYR A 230 -10.52 -46.62 7.30
C TYR A 230 -10.67 -45.24 7.92
N GLY A 231 -9.59 -44.72 8.53
CA GLY A 231 -9.48 -43.35 9.01
C GLY A 231 -8.32 -42.61 8.35
N ALA A 232 -8.46 -41.30 8.19
CA ALA A 232 -7.42 -40.40 7.67
C ALA A 232 -7.20 -39.23 8.62
N ALA A 233 -5.97 -38.71 8.65
CA ALA A 233 -5.64 -37.51 9.42
C ALA A 233 -6.31 -36.29 8.80
N THR A 234 -6.88 -35.42 9.65
CA THR A 234 -7.57 -34.22 9.20
C THR A 234 -7.01 -32.96 9.86
N ASN A 235 -7.17 -31.81 9.19
CA ASN A 235 -6.83 -30.51 9.71
C ASN A 235 -7.65 -29.43 8.99
N ASP A 236 -8.66 -28.89 9.68
CA ASP A 236 -9.53 -27.83 9.15
C ASP A 236 -8.80 -26.50 8.90
N ALA A 237 -7.64 -26.27 9.52
CA ALA A 237 -6.80 -25.09 9.23
C ALA A 237 -6.22 -25.10 7.80
N LEU A 238 -6.40 -26.20 7.05
CA LEU A 238 -6.00 -26.34 5.65
C LEU A 238 -7.07 -25.87 4.66
N LEU A 239 -8.27 -25.53 5.14
CA LEU A 239 -9.24 -24.82 4.31
C LEU A 239 -8.75 -23.39 4.13
N HIS A 240 -8.35 -23.02 2.90
CA HIS A 240 -7.98 -21.65 2.53
C HIS A 240 -9.13 -20.61 2.68
N THR A 241 -10.25 -21.01 3.29
CA THR A 241 -11.43 -20.18 3.57
C THR A 241 -11.33 -19.44 4.91
N GLY A 242 -10.25 -18.69 5.13
CA GLY A 242 -10.21 -17.56 6.09
C GLY A 242 -10.66 -17.80 7.55
N LYS A 243 -10.79 -19.04 8.03
CA LYS A 243 -11.13 -19.37 9.41
C LYS A 243 -9.96 -20.11 10.03
N ALA A 244 -9.03 -19.34 10.57
CA ALA A 244 -8.05 -19.84 11.53
C ALA A 244 -8.72 -19.98 12.90
N ASP A 245 -9.63 -20.95 13.03
CA ASP A 245 -9.86 -21.60 14.32
C ASP A 245 -9.13 -22.93 14.25
N ALA A 246 -7.89 -22.93 14.72
CA ALA A 246 -7.08 -24.13 14.85
C ALA A 246 -7.60 -24.97 16.03
N LEU A 247 -8.76 -25.61 15.84
CA LEU A 247 -9.09 -26.81 16.59
C LEU A 247 -8.44 -27.97 15.83
N GLN A 248 -7.36 -28.52 16.38
CA GLN A 248 -6.81 -29.81 15.96
C GLN A 248 -7.85 -30.90 16.25
N HIS A 249 -8.85 -31.06 15.38
CA HIS A 249 -9.69 -32.25 15.38
C HIS A 249 -8.90 -33.36 14.69
N SER A 250 -8.15 -34.08 15.51
CA SER A 250 -7.42 -35.26 15.08
C SER A 250 -8.41 -36.39 14.87
N LEU A 251 -8.68 -36.69 13.60
CA LEU A 251 -9.39 -37.86 13.05
C LEU A 251 -10.92 -37.71 12.94
N THR A 252 -11.46 -38.18 11.81
CA THR A 252 -12.88 -38.51 11.62
C THR A 252 -13.44 -39.30 12.82
N PRO A 253 -14.75 -39.20 13.16
CA PRO A 253 -15.32 -39.69 14.41
C PRO A 253 -14.78 -41.05 14.87
N ARG A 254 -14.06 -41.00 16.00
CA ARG A 254 -13.02 -41.93 16.46
C ARG A 254 -13.51 -43.25 17.04
N GLU A 255 -14.80 -43.49 17.12
CA GLU A 255 -15.31 -44.59 17.96
C GLU A 255 -15.19 -45.98 17.31
N LYS A 256 -14.81 -46.06 16.03
CA LYS A 256 -15.00 -47.28 15.25
C LYS A 256 -13.93 -47.58 14.18
N VAL A 257 -12.85 -46.81 14.01
CA VAL A 257 -11.81 -47.07 12.99
C VAL A 257 -10.93 -48.27 13.40
N ASN A 258 -10.60 -49.16 12.46
CA ASN A 258 -9.68 -50.28 12.69
C ASN A 258 -8.50 -50.35 11.70
N HIS A 259 -8.38 -49.38 10.80
CA HIS A 259 -7.25 -49.18 9.92
C HIS A 259 -6.99 -47.68 9.73
N GLU A 260 -5.84 -47.20 10.17
CA GLU A 260 -5.45 -45.78 10.08
C GLU A 260 -4.28 -45.62 9.11
N GLN A 261 -4.35 -44.60 8.25
CA GLN A 261 -3.27 -44.26 7.33
C GLN A 261 -2.50 -43.06 7.86
N PHE A 262 -1.17 -43.19 8.01
CA PHE A 262 -0.28 -42.08 8.33
C PHE A 262 -0.04 -41.23 7.07
N THR A 263 -1.03 -40.41 6.74
CA THR A 263 -1.01 -39.50 5.59
C THR A 263 -0.97 -38.05 6.07
N PRO A 264 -0.37 -37.13 5.29
CA PRO A 264 -0.46 -35.71 5.58
C PRO A 264 -1.91 -35.28 5.81
N PRO A 265 -2.20 -34.48 6.85
CA PRO A 265 -3.56 -34.08 7.12
C PRO A 265 -4.14 -33.27 5.97
N ARG A 266 -5.43 -33.45 5.69
CA ARG A 266 -6.22 -32.77 4.66
C ARG A 266 -7.47 -32.14 5.28
N PRO A 267 -8.18 -31.24 4.56
CA PRO A 267 -9.51 -30.81 4.99
C PRO A 267 -10.44 -32.00 5.30
N ASP A 268 -11.27 -31.90 6.34
CA ASP A 268 -12.08 -32.99 6.87
C ASP A 268 -12.85 -33.78 5.79
N VAL A 269 -13.53 -33.06 4.90
CA VAL A 269 -14.39 -33.67 3.88
C VAL A 269 -13.59 -34.42 2.82
N GLU A 270 -12.43 -33.89 2.43
CA GLU A 270 -11.53 -34.53 1.48
C GLU A 270 -10.89 -35.79 2.08
N ALA A 271 -10.45 -35.69 3.35
CA ALA A 271 -9.88 -36.81 4.09
C ALA A 271 -10.88 -37.96 4.26
N ALA A 272 -12.14 -37.65 4.58
CA ALA A 272 -13.22 -38.63 4.68
C ALA A 272 -13.50 -39.31 3.34
N GLN A 273 -13.54 -38.55 2.24
CA GLN A 273 -13.73 -39.12 0.89
C GLN A 273 -12.58 -40.06 0.51
N ARG A 274 -11.34 -39.67 0.80
CA ARG A 274 -10.15 -40.48 0.53
C ARG A 274 -10.14 -41.78 1.34
N ALA A 275 -10.52 -41.72 2.62
CA ALA A 275 -10.67 -42.89 3.48
C ALA A 275 -11.77 -43.84 2.98
N LEU A 276 -12.91 -43.30 2.53
CA LEU A 276 -13.99 -44.07 1.93
C LEU A 276 -13.53 -44.82 0.67
N TYR A 277 -12.77 -44.18 -0.21
CA TYR A 277 -12.23 -44.85 -1.40
C TYR A 277 -11.20 -45.93 -1.07
N ALA A 278 -10.35 -45.72 -0.07
CA ALA A 278 -9.44 -46.75 0.41
C ALA A 278 -10.19 -47.95 0.99
N GLN A 279 -11.27 -47.71 1.75
CA GLN A 279 -12.17 -48.74 2.25
C GLN A 279 -12.86 -49.51 1.12
N GLN A 280 -13.40 -48.81 0.12
CA GLN A 280 -14.06 -49.43 -1.03
C GLN A 280 -13.07 -50.28 -1.86
N TYR A 281 -11.83 -49.81 -2.02
CA TYR A 281 -10.74 -50.59 -2.63
C TYR A 281 -10.36 -51.85 -1.83
N ALA A 282 -10.53 -51.86 -0.51
CA ALA A 282 -10.39 -53.07 0.29
C ALA A 282 -11.62 -53.97 0.14
N ASN A 283 -12.83 -53.41 0.20
CA ASN A 283 -14.09 -54.14 0.12
C ASN A 283 -14.25 -54.93 -1.19
N GLN A 284 -13.74 -54.42 -2.33
CA GLN A 284 -13.74 -55.17 -3.60
C GLN A 284 -12.94 -56.48 -3.56
N LYS A 285 -12.08 -56.69 -2.54
CA LYS A 285 -11.34 -57.95 -2.35
C LYS A 285 -12.05 -58.92 -1.41
N ALA A 286 -13.11 -58.49 -0.72
CA ALA A 286 -13.79 -59.29 0.30
C ALA A 286 -14.48 -60.54 -0.28
N LEU A 287 -15.04 -60.41 -1.48
CA LEU A 287 -15.62 -61.52 -2.23
C LEU A 287 -15.16 -61.41 -3.68
N ILE A 288 -14.34 -62.37 -4.09
CA ILE A 288 -13.87 -62.52 -5.46
C ILE A 288 -14.50 -63.79 -6.03
N LEU A 289 -14.98 -63.72 -7.27
CA LEU A 289 -15.52 -64.84 -8.00
C LEU A 289 -14.60 -65.17 -9.17
N GLU A 290 -13.93 -66.31 -9.10
CA GLU A 290 -13.16 -66.83 -10.21
C GLU A 290 -14.06 -67.65 -11.13
N ILE A 291 -14.02 -67.36 -12.43
CA ILE A 291 -14.91 -67.94 -13.43
C ILE A 291 -14.06 -68.64 -14.47
N VAL A 292 -14.21 -69.97 -14.59
CA VAL A 292 -13.64 -70.74 -15.69
C VAL A 292 -14.72 -70.92 -16.75
N SER A 293 -14.38 -70.59 -18.00
CA SER A 293 -15.39 -70.47 -19.05
C SER A 293 -14.80 -70.73 -20.43
N HIS A 294 -15.66 -71.09 -21.39
CA HIS A 294 -15.35 -71.06 -22.82
C HIS A 294 -16.22 -70.05 -23.57
N GLN A 295 -17.00 -69.22 -22.86
CA GLN A 295 -17.86 -68.20 -23.43
C GLN A 295 -17.01 -67.03 -23.96
N PRO A 296 -16.98 -66.77 -25.28
CA PRO A 296 -16.16 -65.70 -25.83
C PRO A 296 -16.58 -64.29 -25.42
N ARG A 297 -17.84 -64.04 -25.05
CA ARG A 297 -18.37 -62.69 -24.76
C ARG A 297 -17.96 -62.08 -23.42
N LEU A 298 -17.25 -62.81 -22.55
CA LEU A 298 -16.89 -62.27 -21.23
C LEU A 298 -15.93 -61.09 -21.37
N THR A 299 -16.40 -59.87 -21.11
CA THR A 299 -15.62 -58.64 -21.29
C THR A 299 -15.35 -57.93 -19.96
N ALA A 300 -14.10 -57.55 -19.69
CA ALA A 300 -13.75 -56.74 -18.52
C ALA A 300 -14.58 -55.43 -18.49
N GLY A 301 -14.95 -55.00 -17.28
CA GLY A 301 -15.79 -53.83 -17.07
C GLY A 301 -17.29 -54.08 -17.21
N HIS A 302 -17.72 -55.16 -17.88
CA HIS A 302 -19.14 -55.49 -18.11
C HIS A 302 -19.76 -56.31 -16.97
N SER A 303 -21.09 -56.29 -16.92
CA SER A 303 -21.90 -57.00 -15.92
C SER A 303 -22.61 -58.20 -16.53
N LEU A 304 -22.94 -59.17 -15.70
CA LEU A 304 -23.81 -60.29 -16.06
C LEU A 304 -24.51 -60.81 -14.80
N THR A 305 -25.67 -61.43 -14.98
CA THR A 305 -26.48 -61.95 -13.85
C THR A 305 -26.31 -63.45 -13.74
N ILE A 306 -25.92 -63.92 -12.56
CA ILE A 306 -25.68 -65.33 -12.23
C ILE A 306 -26.83 -65.91 -11.42
N GLU A 307 -27.05 -67.22 -11.52
CA GLU A 307 -27.99 -67.94 -10.64
C GLU A 307 -27.40 -68.12 -9.22
N SER A 308 -27.40 -67.04 -8.42
CA SER A 308 -26.68 -67.00 -7.14
C SER A 308 -27.15 -68.04 -6.12
N ARG A 309 -28.45 -68.35 -6.07
CA ARG A 309 -29.02 -69.32 -5.10
C ARG A 309 -28.41 -70.70 -5.21
N ARG A 310 -28.06 -71.13 -6.42
CA ARG A 310 -27.56 -72.49 -6.71
C ARG A 310 -26.07 -72.65 -6.43
N TYR A 311 -25.28 -71.58 -6.60
CA TYR A 311 -23.82 -71.65 -6.55
C TYR A 311 -23.19 -70.87 -5.38
N LEU A 312 -23.85 -69.84 -4.88
CA LEU A 312 -23.35 -68.95 -3.81
C LEU A 312 -24.30 -68.83 -2.61
N GLY A 313 -25.49 -69.45 -2.67
CA GLY A 313 -26.53 -69.35 -1.65
C GLY A 313 -27.12 -67.92 -1.56
N TYR A 314 -27.53 -67.50 -0.36
CA TYR A 314 -28.06 -66.15 -0.09
C TYR A 314 -27.00 -65.04 -0.03
N LYS A 315 -25.73 -65.34 -0.36
CA LYS A 315 -24.59 -64.41 -0.20
C LYS A 315 -24.54 -63.31 -1.28
N LEU A 316 -25.22 -63.50 -2.41
CA LEU A 316 -25.45 -62.48 -3.44
C LEU A 316 -26.96 -62.41 -3.71
N ALA A 317 -27.61 -61.36 -3.19
CA ALA A 317 -29.08 -61.25 -3.21
C ALA A 317 -29.66 -61.19 -4.64
N THR A 318 -29.01 -60.43 -5.53
CA THR A 318 -29.47 -60.22 -6.92
C THR A 318 -28.82 -61.16 -7.93
N GLY A 319 -27.63 -61.71 -7.59
CA GLY A 319 -26.80 -62.47 -8.53
C GLY A 319 -26.11 -61.61 -9.58
N ASP A 320 -26.18 -60.28 -9.50
CA ASP A 320 -25.48 -59.40 -10.43
C ASP A 320 -23.98 -59.31 -10.08
N ILE A 321 -23.13 -59.62 -11.06
CA ILE A 321 -21.69 -59.53 -10.93
C ILE A 321 -21.10 -58.66 -12.03
N ARG A 322 -19.92 -58.08 -11.76
CA ARG A 322 -19.14 -57.30 -12.71
C ARG A 322 -17.78 -57.93 -12.92
N LEU A 323 -17.37 -58.09 -14.17
CA LEU A 323 -16.07 -58.65 -14.54
C LEU A 323 -14.98 -57.59 -14.34
N GLN A 324 -14.01 -57.87 -13.48
CA GLN A 324 -12.86 -57.01 -13.25
C GLN A 324 -11.71 -57.33 -14.21
N ARG A 325 -11.50 -58.62 -14.52
CA ARG A 325 -10.41 -59.08 -15.39
C ARG A 325 -10.86 -60.31 -16.17
N VAL A 326 -10.42 -60.44 -17.42
CA VAL A 326 -10.59 -61.65 -18.24
C VAL A 326 -9.26 -62.02 -18.88
N GLN A 327 -8.81 -63.24 -18.65
CA GLN A 327 -7.67 -63.89 -19.29
C GLN A 327 -8.17 -64.75 -20.44
N HIS A 328 -7.69 -64.49 -21.65
CA HIS A 328 -8.06 -65.20 -22.87
C HIS A 328 -6.97 -66.18 -23.26
N LYS A 329 -7.36 -67.40 -23.64
CA LYS A 329 -6.44 -68.39 -24.20
C LYS A 329 -7.10 -69.10 -25.37
N ALA A 330 -6.41 -69.17 -26.51
CA ALA A 330 -6.77 -70.01 -27.62
C ALA A 330 -5.54 -70.69 -28.20
N SER A 331 -5.64 -71.97 -28.51
CA SER A 331 -4.57 -72.74 -29.15
C SER A 331 -5.09 -73.60 -30.28
N SER A 332 -4.27 -73.79 -31.31
CA SER A 332 -4.59 -74.64 -32.45
C SER A 332 -4.85 -76.08 -32.02
N LEU A 333 -5.92 -76.66 -32.54
CA LEU A 333 -6.21 -78.08 -32.37
C LEU A 333 -5.22 -78.93 -33.18
N SER A 334 -4.95 -80.15 -32.71
CA SER A 334 -4.00 -81.09 -33.34
C SER A 334 -4.40 -81.51 -34.76
N ASP A 335 -5.69 -81.43 -35.10
CA ASP A 335 -6.24 -81.74 -36.42
C ASP A 335 -6.27 -80.52 -37.37
N GLY A 336 -5.77 -79.35 -36.94
CA GLY A 336 -5.70 -78.13 -37.75
C GLY A 336 -7.05 -77.51 -38.10
N SER A 337 -8.13 -78.00 -37.50
CA SER A 337 -9.51 -77.66 -37.86
C SER A 337 -10.05 -76.34 -37.29
N GLY A 338 -9.31 -75.72 -36.37
CA GLY A 338 -9.72 -74.52 -35.64
C GLY A 338 -8.96 -74.38 -34.32
N LEU A 339 -9.45 -73.49 -33.46
CA LEU A 339 -8.87 -73.22 -32.15
C LEU A 339 -9.75 -73.79 -31.02
N GLU A 340 -9.10 -74.21 -29.92
CA GLU A 340 -9.78 -74.42 -28.64
C GLU A 340 -9.64 -73.16 -27.79
N TYR A 341 -10.76 -72.49 -27.53
CA TYR A 341 -10.79 -71.27 -26.72
C TYR A 341 -11.24 -71.55 -25.29
N SER A 342 -10.60 -70.90 -24.34
CA SER A 342 -11.02 -70.81 -22.95
C SER A 342 -10.69 -69.44 -22.37
N ASN A 343 -11.39 -69.05 -21.32
CA ASN A 343 -11.06 -67.88 -20.53
C ASN A 343 -11.20 -68.14 -19.03
N PHE A 344 -10.44 -67.34 -18.30
CA PHE A 344 -10.51 -67.23 -16.86
C PHE A 344 -10.89 -65.79 -16.52
N ALA A 345 -12.02 -65.57 -15.85
CA ALA A 345 -12.45 -64.24 -15.46
C ALA A 345 -12.49 -64.08 -13.94
N VAL A 346 -12.20 -62.86 -13.48
CA VAL A 346 -12.34 -62.45 -12.09
C VAL A 346 -13.51 -61.48 -12.03
N ALA A 347 -14.45 -61.73 -11.14
CA ALA A 347 -15.65 -60.91 -10.96
C ALA A 347 -15.91 -60.58 -9.50
N ILE A 348 -16.66 -59.50 -9.28
CA ILE A 348 -17.11 -59.05 -7.96
C ILE A 348 -18.62 -58.76 -7.99
N PRO A 349 -19.31 -58.68 -6.84
CA PRO A 349 -20.70 -58.22 -6.82
C PRO A 349 -20.85 -56.86 -7.50
N ARG A 350 -21.84 -56.70 -8.38
CA ARG A 350 -22.01 -55.49 -9.18
C ARG A 350 -22.09 -54.23 -8.33
N GLU A 351 -22.80 -54.30 -7.21
CA GLU A 351 -22.99 -53.20 -6.26
C GLU A 351 -21.69 -52.72 -5.57
N THR A 352 -20.64 -53.56 -5.58
CA THR A 352 -19.34 -53.18 -5.03
C THR A 352 -18.60 -52.31 -6.05
N PRO A 353 -18.32 -51.02 -5.75
CA PRO A 353 -17.63 -50.15 -6.69
C PRO A 353 -16.18 -50.59 -6.88
N ILE A 354 -15.74 -50.70 -8.14
CA ILE A 354 -14.33 -50.92 -8.46
C ILE A 354 -13.60 -49.59 -8.27
N ARG A 355 -12.66 -49.55 -7.32
CA ARG A 355 -11.79 -48.39 -7.08
C ARG A 355 -10.38 -48.68 -7.57
N PRO A 356 -9.69 -47.73 -8.22
CA PRO A 356 -8.24 -47.83 -8.39
C PRO A 356 -7.54 -47.78 -7.03
N LYS A 357 -6.35 -48.39 -6.97
CA LYS A 357 -5.45 -48.16 -5.83
C LYS A 357 -5.06 -46.69 -5.81
N GLN A 358 -5.12 -46.05 -4.65
CA GLN A 358 -4.57 -44.69 -4.50
C GLN A 358 -3.07 -44.73 -4.80
N ILE A 359 -2.66 -43.89 -5.74
CA ILE A 359 -1.27 -43.73 -6.13
C ILE A 359 -0.66 -42.68 -5.20
N GLU A 360 0.35 -43.10 -4.43
CA GLU A 360 1.17 -42.17 -3.65
C GLU A 360 2.02 -41.33 -4.59
N LEU A 361 2.15 -40.04 -4.27
CA LEU A 361 2.97 -39.13 -5.05
C LEU A 361 4.43 -39.57 -4.95
N GLN A 362 5.15 -39.48 -6.08
CA GLN A 362 6.60 -39.62 -6.03
C GLN A 362 7.18 -38.60 -5.06
N ASN A 363 8.32 -38.93 -4.44
CA ASN A 363 9.03 -38.00 -3.57
C ASN A 363 9.47 -36.79 -4.38
N LEU A 364 8.84 -35.65 -4.15
CA LEU A 364 9.21 -34.39 -4.75
C LEU A 364 10.55 -33.93 -4.16
N PRO A 365 11.36 -33.17 -4.91
CA PRO A 365 12.49 -32.48 -4.30
C PRO A 365 11.98 -31.60 -3.16
N GLN A 366 12.72 -31.57 -2.04
CA GLN A 366 12.31 -30.78 -0.86
C GLN A 366 12.09 -29.31 -1.22
N PHE A 367 12.89 -28.78 -2.15
CA PHE A 367 12.75 -27.44 -2.71
C PHE A 367 13.00 -27.46 -4.22
N PHE A 368 12.31 -26.60 -4.96
CA PHE A 368 12.62 -26.27 -6.34
C PHE A 368 12.76 -24.77 -6.52
N ALA A 369 13.60 -24.37 -7.47
CA ALA A 369 13.85 -22.98 -7.78
C ALA A 369 12.69 -22.37 -8.58
N ALA A 370 12.39 -21.11 -8.30
CA ALA A 370 11.37 -20.33 -8.98
C ALA A 370 11.74 -18.84 -8.99
N ARG A 371 11.05 -18.06 -9.82
CA ARG A 371 11.23 -16.60 -9.89
C ARG A 371 9.91 -15.88 -9.70
N ILE A 372 9.89 -14.80 -8.93
CA ILE A 372 8.71 -13.93 -8.84
C ILE A 372 8.41 -13.33 -10.22
N GLU A 373 7.16 -13.42 -10.64
CA GLU A 373 6.65 -12.72 -11.81
C GLU A 373 5.70 -11.61 -11.39
N SER A 374 6.00 -10.38 -11.80
CA SER A 374 5.16 -9.21 -11.59
C SER A 374 5.18 -8.30 -12.82
N PRO A 375 4.09 -7.58 -13.12
CA PRO A 375 4.11 -6.51 -14.12
C PRO A 375 4.77 -5.22 -13.60
N TYR A 376 5.07 -5.14 -12.30
CA TYR A 376 5.69 -3.98 -11.64
C TYR A 376 7.06 -4.35 -11.06
N GLU A 377 7.83 -3.35 -10.61
CA GLU A 377 9.12 -3.57 -9.92
C GLU A 377 8.96 -4.40 -8.64
N HIS A 378 7.93 -4.10 -7.84
CA HIS A 378 7.56 -4.91 -6.69
C HIS A 378 6.66 -6.09 -7.09
N ALA A 379 6.71 -7.18 -6.32
CA ALA A 379 5.82 -8.31 -6.50
C ALA A 379 4.35 -7.89 -6.39
N HIS A 380 3.52 -8.36 -7.32
CA HIS A 380 2.08 -8.15 -7.24
C HIS A 380 1.46 -9.07 -6.18
N LEU A 381 1.15 -8.50 -5.02
CA LEU A 381 0.57 -9.21 -3.87
C LEU A 381 -0.95 -9.31 -3.94
N THR A 382 -1.51 -10.41 -3.42
CA THR A 382 -2.94 -10.50 -3.11
C THR A 382 -3.29 -9.69 -1.85
N LYS A 383 -4.59 -9.52 -1.53
CA LYS A 383 -5.06 -8.90 -0.27
C LYS A 383 -4.52 -9.61 0.98
N GLN A 384 -4.14 -10.87 0.85
CA GLN A 384 -3.59 -11.71 1.91
C GLN A 384 -2.05 -11.75 1.93
N GLY A 385 -1.38 -11.04 1.01
CA GLY A 385 0.08 -11.02 0.92
C GLY A 385 0.70 -12.21 0.21
N TYR A 386 -0.07 -12.95 -0.60
CA TYR A 386 0.42 -14.07 -1.40
C TYR A 386 1.05 -13.61 -2.71
N TYR A 387 1.97 -14.42 -3.22
CA TYR A 387 2.80 -14.16 -4.38
C TYR A 387 2.40 -15.02 -5.58
N ARG A 388 2.89 -14.63 -6.75
CA ARG A 388 2.93 -15.47 -7.95
C ARG A 388 4.38 -15.61 -8.40
N PHE A 389 4.71 -16.77 -8.93
CA PHE A 389 6.04 -17.09 -9.41
C PHE A 389 5.95 -17.93 -10.69
N ARG A 390 7.10 -18.19 -11.30
CA ARG A 390 7.28 -19.20 -12.33
C ARG A 390 8.31 -20.22 -11.84
N PRO A 391 7.97 -21.51 -11.76
CA PRO A 391 8.97 -22.54 -11.50
C PRO A 391 10.02 -22.58 -12.61
N ASP A 392 11.29 -22.81 -12.29
CA ASP A 392 12.37 -22.83 -13.29
C ASP A 392 12.24 -24.01 -14.28
N PHE A 393 11.56 -25.10 -13.90
CA PHE A 393 11.24 -26.21 -14.81
C PHE A 393 10.17 -25.85 -15.84
N GLU A 394 9.50 -24.71 -15.66
CA GLU A 394 8.46 -24.19 -16.53
C GLU A 394 9.01 -23.04 -17.38
N ALA A 395 10.06 -23.34 -18.14
CA ALA A 395 10.71 -22.35 -19.00
C ALA A 395 9.71 -21.79 -20.04
N PRO A 396 9.74 -20.47 -20.31
CA PRO A 396 8.95 -19.84 -21.37
C PRO A 396 9.47 -20.32 -22.74
N SER A 397 9.01 -21.49 -23.14
CA SER A 397 9.14 -22.04 -24.49
C SER A 397 7.79 -21.94 -25.19
N GLU A 398 7.72 -22.24 -26.49
CA GLU A 398 6.46 -22.43 -27.23
C GLU A 398 5.48 -23.43 -26.55
N ARG A 399 5.97 -24.20 -25.55
CA ARG A 399 5.20 -25.17 -24.78
C ARG A 399 4.57 -24.63 -23.49
N SER A 400 4.90 -23.41 -23.03
CA SER A 400 4.22 -22.84 -21.86
C SER A 400 2.94 -22.13 -22.32
N PRO A 401 1.74 -22.66 -22.01
CA PRO A 401 0.48 -22.02 -22.41
C PRO A 401 0.15 -20.80 -21.56
N TYR A 402 0.96 -20.50 -20.54
CA TYR A 402 0.68 -19.48 -19.53
C TYR A 402 1.47 -18.21 -19.78
N GLY A 403 0.75 -17.09 -19.91
CA GLY A 403 1.35 -15.77 -20.03
C GLY A 403 2.12 -15.35 -18.76
N HIS A 404 2.79 -14.20 -18.84
CA HIS A 404 3.48 -13.59 -17.71
C HIS A 404 2.54 -13.49 -16.49
N THR A 405 3.00 -13.92 -15.31
CA THR A 405 2.26 -13.98 -14.03
C THR A 405 1.18 -15.06 -13.89
N GLN A 406 1.10 -16.02 -14.82
CA GLN A 406 0.07 -17.08 -14.80
C GLN A 406 0.63 -18.49 -14.53
N ALA A 407 1.93 -18.60 -14.27
CA ALA A 407 2.64 -19.89 -14.16
C ALA A 407 2.66 -20.50 -12.73
N SER A 408 1.92 -19.94 -11.78
CA SER A 408 1.76 -20.54 -10.44
C SER A 408 0.41 -20.21 -9.82
N PRO A 409 -0.05 -20.99 -8.84
CA PRO A 409 -1.11 -20.54 -7.94
C PRO A 409 -0.67 -19.31 -7.15
N VAL A 410 -1.62 -18.67 -6.47
CA VAL A 410 -1.29 -17.71 -5.42
C VAL A 410 -0.67 -18.48 -4.26
N THR A 411 0.55 -18.15 -3.90
CA THR A 411 1.34 -18.94 -2.95
C THR A 411 1.79 -18.09 -1.78
N GLU A 412 1.64 -18.65 -0.58
CA GLU A 412 2.11 -18.03 0.65
C GLU A 412 3.61 -18.15 0.81
N ARG A 413 4.21 -17.18 1.50
CA ARG A 413 5.60 -17.26 1.95
C ARG A 413 5.61 -17.65 3.42
N ILE A 414 6.49 -18.58 3.78
CA ILE A 414 6.82 -18.88 5.17
C ILE A 414 7.49 -17.65 5.78
N LEU A 415 6.87 -17.07 6.80
CA LEU A 415 7.37 -15.88 7.48
C LEU A 415 8.16 -16.26 8.73
N PRO A 416 9.26 -15.55 9.06
CA PRO A 416 9.98 -15.76 10.32
C PRO A 416 9.11 -15.53 11.56
N TYR A 417 8.12 -14.63 11.45
CA TYR A 417 7.17 -14.34 12.52
C TYR A 417 5.82 -13.93 11.93
N SER A 418 4.74 -14.50 12.45
CA SER A 418 3.36 -14.11 12.19
C SER A 418 2.52 -14.40 13.44
N GLY A 419 1.75 -13.42 13.89
CA GLY A 419 0.87 -13.53 15.06
C GLY A 419 -0.61 -13.69 14.68
N PRO A 420 -1.45 -14.19 15.59
CA PRO A 420 -2.90 -14.21 15.39
C PRO A 420 -3.45 -12.77 15.34
N ARG A 421 -4.62 -12.60 14.73
CA ARG A 421 -5.35 -11.33 14.82
C ARG A 421 -5.69 -11.06 16.29
N THR A 422 -5.35 -9.86 16.75
CA THR A 422 -5.77 -9.38 18.06
C THR A 422 -7.18 -8.80 17.99
N ASP A 423 -7.83 -8.67 19.14
CA ASP A 423 -9.06 -7.90 19.37
C ASP A 423 -9.05 -6.50 18.73
N LYS A 424 -7.86 -5.90 18.59
CA LYS A 424 -7.63 -4.61 17.92
C LYS A 424 -7.56 -4.68 16.39
N GLY A 425 -7.74 -5.86 15.79
CA GLY A 425 -7.98 -6.05 14.35
C GLY A 425 -6.78 -5.84 13.41
N LYS A 426 -5.54 -5.79 13.92
CA LYS A 426 -4.34 -5.52 13.09
C LYS A 426 -3.53 -6.79 12.83
N ALA A 427 -2.94 -6.88 11.63
CA ALA A 427 -1.98 -7.92 11.29
C ALA A 427 -0.67 -7.73 12.09
N VAL A 428 -0.05 -8.84 12.51
CA VAL A 428 1.20 -8.86 13.29
C VAL A 428 2.15 -9.85 12.63
N GLY A 429 3.37 -9.44 12.30
CA GLY A 429 4.35 -10.33 11.66
C GLY A 429 5.52 -9.61 10.98
N TRP A 430 6.41 -10.39 10.38
CA TRP A 430 7.52 -9.91 9.56
C TRP A 430 7.23 -10.12 8.08
N HIS A 431 7.23 -9.03 7.30
CA HIS A 431 7.00 -9.11 5.85
C HIS A 431 7.84 -8.10 5.08
N PHE A 432 8.88 -8.57 4.40
CA PHE A 432 9.60 -7.80 3.38
C PHE A 432 9.04 -8.14 1.99
N PRO A 433 8.35 -7.21 1.29
CA PRO A 433 7.82 -7.49 -0.05
C PRO A 433 8.94 -7.81 -1.02
N MET A 434 8.76 -8.86 -1.81
CA MET A 434 9.74 -9.27 -2.83
C MET A 434 9.67 -8.35 -4.05
N LEU A 435 10.76 -8.32 -4.82
CA LEU A 435 10.81 -7.66 -6.12
C LEU A 435 10.46 -8.64 -7.24
N ASN A 436 10.05 -8.12 -8.39
CA ASN A 436 10.01 -8.90 -9.63
C ASN A 436 11.38 -9.53 -9.88
N GLN A 437 11.39 -10.73 -10.47
CA GLN A 437 12.62 -11.51 -10.73
C GLN A 437 13.40 -11.95 -9.48
N SER A 438 12.88 -11.76 -8.26
CA SER A 438 13.50 -12.37 -7.07
C SER A 438 13.52 -13.89 -7.24
N THR A 439 14.69 -14.50 -7.07
CA THR A 439 14.85 -15.95 -7.18
C THR A 439 14.57 -16.61 -5.83
N LEU A 440 13.80 -17.70 -5.83
CA LEU A 440 13.15 -18.28 -4.67
C LEU A 440 13.40 -19.78 -4.58
N PHE A 441 13.29 -20.33 -3.35
CA PHE A 441 12.97 -21.73 -3.15
C PHE A 441 11.49 -21.89 -2.79
N VAL A 442 10.82 -22.79 -3.50
CA VAL A 442 9.45 -23.22 -3.24
C VAL A 442 9.48 -24.67 -2.78
N THR A 443 8.66 -25.00 -1.78
CA THR A 443 8.45 -26.38 -1.30
C THR A 443 7.00 -26.80 -1.50
N CYS A 444 6.77 -28.11 -1.54
CA CYS A 444 5.45 -28.71 -1.43
C CYS A 444 5.30 -29.27 -0.01
N LEU A 445 4.53 -28.60 0.84
CA LEU A 445 4.38 -28.97 2.25
C LEU A 445 3.85 -30.41 2.36
N ASN A 446 4.55 -31.25 3.13
CA ASN A 446 4.24 -32.68 3.29
C ASN A 446 4.21 -33.48 1.97
N ASN A 447 5.05 -33.11 0.99
CA ASN A 447 5.05 -33.73 -0.34
C ASN A 447 3.71 -33.57 -1.09
N ASP A 448 2.91 -32.54 -0.76
CA ASP A 448 1.63 -32.27 -1.40
C ASP A 448 1.76 -31.14 -2.44
N PRO A 449 1.63 -31.42 -3.75
CA PRO A 449 1.75 -30.42 -4.81
C PRO A 449 0.64 -29.37 -4.79
N TYR A 450 -0.49 -29.65 -4.14
CA TYR A 450 -1.56 -28.67 -3.94
C TYR A 450 -1.23 -27.66 -2.83
N ARG A 451 -0.15 -27.88 -2.07
CA ARG A 451 0.26 -27.05 -0.92
C ARG A 451 1.68 -26.51 -1.09
N MET A 452 1.83 -25.66 -2.10
CA MET A 452 3.09 -24.95 -2.33
C MET A 452 3.29 -23.84 -1.30
N ALA A 453 4.53 -23.63 -0.87
CA ALA A 453 4.93 -22.51 -0.02
C ALA A 453 6.31 -21.98 -0.43
N ILE A 454 6.49 -20.66 -0.44
CA ILE A 454 7.79 -20.03 -0.65
C ILE A 454 8.56 -20.06 0.67
N VAL A 455 9.77 -20.61 0.67
CA VAL A 455 10.56 -20.86 1.88
C VAL A 455 11.59 -19.76 2.09
N GLY A 456 12.21 -19.31 1.00
CA GLY A 456 13.30 -18.34 1.05
C GLY A 456 13.80 -17.95 -0.33
N PHE A 457 14.95 -17.30 -0.36
CA PHE A 457 15.57 -16.79 -1.58
C PHE A 457 16.75 -17.66 -1.99
N VAL A 458 16.99 -17.73 -3.29
CA VAL A 458 18.22 -18.27 -3.87
C VAL A 458 19.02 -17.08 -4.38
N PRO A 459 20.20 -16.77 -3.83
CA PRO A 459 21.06 -15.76 -4.43
C PRO A 459 21.51 -16.26 -5.81
N SER A 460 21.12 -15.57 -6.88
CA SER A 460 21.68 -15.80 -8.21
C SER A 460 22.99 -15.01 -8.36
N TRP A 461 23.83 -15.39 -9.31
CA TRP A 461 25.10 -14.68 -9.58
C TRP A 461 24.88 -13.21 -9.99
N GLU A 462 23.70 -12.87 -10.53
CA GLU A 462 23.29 -11.50 -10.87
C GLU A 462 22.71 -10.73 -9.68
N GLN A 463 22.42 -11.41 -8.56
CA GLN A 463 21.80 -10.83 -7.36
C GLN A 463 22.80 -10.82 -6.21
N GLU A 464 23.73 -9.84 -6.23
CA GLU A 464 24.65 -9.62 -5.12
C GLU A 464 23.89 -9.24 -3.83
N GLY A 465 24.22 -9.92 -2.73
CA GLY A 465 23.68 -9.61 -1.41
C GLY A 465 24.33 -8.35 -0.79
N PRO A 466 23.74 -7.80 0.29
CA PRO A 466 24.29 -6.61 0.96
C PRO A 466 25.60 -6.87 1.70
N VAL A 467 25.96 -8.13 1.94
CA VAL A 467 27.21 -8.52 2.60
C VAL A 467 28.04 -9.35 1.61
N THR A 468 29.28 -8.92 1.42
CA THR A 468 30.27 -9.47 0.48
C THR A 468 31.59 -9.66 1.21
N ALA A 469 32.61 -10.19 0.51
CA ALA A 469 33.96 -10.30 1.07
C ALA A 469 34.54 -8.95 1.56
N ASN A 470 34.12 -7.83 0.95
CA ASN A 470 34.60 -6.49 1.29
C ASN A 470 34.06 -5.96 2.62
N ASN A 471 32.96 -6.52 3.12
CA ASN A 471 32.27 -6.06 4.33
C ASN A 471 31.77 -7.22 5.20
N ARG A 472 32.58 -8.29 5.28
CA ARG A 472 32.29 -9.56 5.97
C ARG A 472 32.01 -9.47 7.47
N THR A 473 32.32 -8.34 8.12
CA THR A 473 32.06 -8.07 9.54
C THR A 473 30.74 -7.33 9.78
N GLN A 474 30.00 -7.01 8.72
CA GLN A 474 28.75 -6.26 8.80
C GLN A 474 27.53 -7.18 8.71
N HIS A 475 26.52 -6.89 9.52
CA HIS A 475 25.17 -7.46 9.45
C HIS A 475 24.21 -6.37 9.00
N ARG A 476 23.53 -6.59 7.87
CA ARG A 476 22.81 -5.52 7.16
C ARG A 476 21.40 -5.95 6.78
N ILE A 477 20.41 -5.13 7.11
CA ILE A 477 19.06 -5.19 6.54
C ILE A 477 18.88 -3.96 5.67
N VAL A 478 18.81 -4.15 4.35
CA VAL A 478 18.73 -3.07 3.35
C VAL A 478 17.45 -3.22 2.55
N THR A 479 16.67 -2.15 2.48
CA THR A 479 15.43 -2.08 1.68
C THR A 479 15.71 -1.59 0.25
N SER A 480 14.77 -1.74 -0.70
CA SER A 480 14.96 -1.27 -2.09
C SER A 480 15.20 0.24 -2.19
N SER A 481 14.59 1.03 -1.30
CA SER A 481 14.83 2.47 -1.17
C SER A 481 16.09 2.81 -0.37
N GLN A 482 16.95 1.83 -0.07
CA GLN A 482 18.22 1.98 0.64
C GLN A 482 18.09 2.55 2.07
N ASN A 483 16.97 2.31 2.74
CA ASN A 483 16.95 2.40 4.21
C ASN A 483 17.68 1.18 4.78
N GLU A 484 18.52 1.40 5.78
CA GLU A 484 19.43 0.38 6.28
C GLU A 484 19.49 0.35 7.81
N LEU A 485 19.44 -0.87 8.35
CA LEU A 485 19.88 -1.20 9.70
C LEU A 485 21.21 -1.96 9.61
N LEU A 486 22.25 -1.40 10.25
CA LEU A 486 23.61 -1.91 10.23
C LEU A 486 24.10 -2.24 11.64
N MET A 487 24.69 -3.42 11.79
CA MET A 487 25.57 -3.78 12.91
C MET A 487 26.96 -4.09 12.33
N ASP A 488 27.99 -3.38 12.75
CA ASP A 488 29.36 -3.60 12.29
C ASP A 488 30.24 -4.10 13.44
N ASP A 489 30.74 -5.33 13.30
CA ASP A 489 31.63 -5.99 14.26
C ASP A 489 33.12 -5.79 13.90
N SER A 490 33.43 -4.84 13.03
CA SER A 490 34.81 -4.49 12.69
C SER A 490 35.60 -4.11 13.95
N PRO A 491 36.81 -4.67 14.16
CA PRO A 491 37.59 -4.38 15.35
C PRO A 491 37.85 -2.88 15.50
N LYS A 492 37.63 -2.34 16.71
CA LYS A 492 37.90 -0.92 17.05
C LYS A 492 37.04 0.12 16.32
N SER A 493 35.95 -0.34 15.71
CA SER A 493 34.99 0.51 15.04
C SER A 493 33.60 -0.12 15.14
N HIS A 494 33.21 -0.53 16.35
CA HIS A 494 31.91 -1.15 16.53
C HIS A 494 30.82 -0.13 16.27
N ARG A 495 29.80 -0.54 15.53
CA ARG A 495 28.76 0.39 15.08
C ARG A 495 27.39 -0.25 15.08
N PHE A 496 26.41 0.46 15.62
CA PHE A 496 25.00 0.20 15.39
C PHE A 496 24.38 1.44 14.74
N ALA A 497 23.86 1.31 13.53
CA ALA A 497 23.36 2.46 12.79
C ALA A 497 22.04 2.18 12.08
N LEU A 498 21.16 3.18 12.12
CA LEU A 498 19.95 3.28 11.31
C LEU A 498 20.09 4.50 10.42
N PHE A 499 20.03 4.31 9.10
CA PHE A 499 20.12 5.43 8.16
C PHE A 499 19.13 5.29 7.01
N THR A 500 18.67 6.45 6.55
CA THR A 500 17.95 6.58 5.27
C THR A 500 18.94 6.55 4.12
N PHE A 501 18.43 6.58 2.89
CA PHE A 501 19.27 6.74 1.69
C PHE A 501 20.31 7.84 1.87
N ASP A 502 21.56 7.51 1.54
CA ASP A 502 22.73 8.39 1.58
C ASP A 502 23.04 9.04 2.95
N GLY A 503 22.54 8.46 4.05
CA GLY A 503 22.81 8.98 5.39
C GLY A 503 22.17 10.34 5.70
N GLN A 504 21.19 10.78 4.89
CA GLN A 504 20.53 12.08 5.07
C GLN A 504 19.88 12.25 6.45
N THR A 505 19.35 11.18 7.01
CA THR A 505 18.92 11.08 8.40
C THR A 505 19.53 9.82 9.01
N MET A 506 20.16 9.97 10.16
CA MET A 506 20.89 8.87 10.81
C MET A 506 20.76 8.91 12.33
N LEU A 507 20.60 7.73 12.91
CA LEU A 507 20.90 7.43 14.30
C LEU A 507 22.11 6.49 14.31
N ASN A 508 23.21 6.92 14.90
CA ASN A 508 24.47 6.22 14.84
C ASN A 508 25.07 6.09 16.24
N MET A 509 25.33 4.86 16.67
CA MET A 509 26.01 4.53 17.91
C MET A 509 27.35 3.92 17.55
N PHE A 510 28.45 4.57 17.91
CA PHE A 510 29.79 4.15 17.48
C PHE A 510 30.85 4.46 18.56
N ASP A 511 31.98 3.77 18.44
CA ASP A 511 33.19 4.06 19.22
C ASP A 511 34.31 4.63 18.35
N ASN A 512 35.27 5.30 18.99
CA ASN A 512 36.53 5.73 18.38
C ASN A 512 37.70 5.41 19.31
N ASP A 513 37.90 4.13 19.63
CA ASP A 513 38.96 3.56 20.49
C ASP A 513 39.06 4.10 21.95
N LYS A 514 38.47 5.26 22.28
CA LYS A 514 38.55 5.94 23.58
C LYS A 514 37.20 6.41 24.12
N GLU A 515 36.24 6.69 23.25
CA GLU A 515 34.96 7.30 23.61
C GLU A 515 33.81 6.65 22.83
N HIS A 516 32.62 6.72 23.42
CA HIS A 516 31.37 6.23 22.83
C HIS A 516 30.49 7.41 22.47
N TYR A 517 29.93 7.38 21.27
CA TYR A 517 29.11 8.46 20.75
C TYR A 517 27.74 7.94 20.34
N ILE A 518 26.73 8.77 20.60
CA ILE A 518 25.40 8.66 20.00
C ILE A 518 25.21 9.92 19.15
N GLN A 519 25.04 9.74 17.86
CA GLN A 519 24.83 10.81 16.90
C GLN A 519 23.43 10.69 16.29
N LEU A 520 22.63 11.75 16.45
CA LEU A 520 21.36 11.95 15.77
C LEU A 520 21.51 13.12 14.79
N THR A 521 21.41 12.85 13.49
CA THR A 521 21.67 13.85 12.45
C THR A 521 20.57 13.88 11.41
N SER A 522 20.21 15.08 10.98
CA SER A 522 19.38 15.35 9.80
C SER A 522 20.07 16.43 8.97
N ILE A 523 20.64 16.06 7.82
CA ILE A 523 21.52 16.95 7.04
C ILE A 523 20.72 18.08 6.36
N TYR A 524 19.55 17.76 5.82
CA TYR A 524 18.68 18.71 5.09
C TYR A 524 17.33 18.96 5.79
N GLY A 525 17.15 18.40 6.99
CA GLY A 525 15.89 18.41 7.71
C GLY A 525 15.99 19.03 9.10
N GLY A 526 14.92 18.92 9.87
CA GLY A 526 14.87 19.34 11.27
C GLY A 526 14.70 18.14 12.20
N ILE A 527 15.12 18.29 13.45
CA ILE A 527 14.90 17.32 14.52
C ILE A 527 13.83 17.89 15.45
N ASN A 528 12.78 17.11 15.74
CA ASN A 528 11.70 17.51 16.66
C ASN A 528 11.59 16.47 17.80
N LEU A 529 11.76 16.93 19.04
CA LEU A 529 11.67 16.11 20.25
C LEU A 529 10.43 16.52 21.06
N ASN A 530 9.44 15.63 21.15
CA ASN A 530 8.20 15.86 21.89
C ASN A 530 8.05 14.84 23.02
N ALA A 531 7.73 15.31 24.23
CA ALA A 531 7.42 14.45 25.37
C ALA A 531 6.19 14.97 26.13
N SER A 532 5.31 14.06 26.56
CA SER A 532 4.11 14.40 27.33
C SER A 532 4.39 14.68 28.82
N LEU A 533 5.53 14.20 29.33
CA LEU A 533 5.91 14.32 30.74
C LEU A 533 7.18 15.17 30.90
N ASN A 534 8.33 14.66 30.48
CA ASN A 534 9.61 15.36 30.65
C ASN A 534 10.60 15.04 29.51
N VAL A 535 11.54 15.97 29.32
CA VAL A 535 12.80 15.78 28.57
C VAL A 535 13.90 16.25 29.52
N GLN A 536 14.86 15.39 29.84
CA GLN A 536 15.98 15.69 30.74
C GLN A 536 17.31 15.52 30.01
N MET A 537 18.19 16.50 30.13
CA MET A 537 19.56 16.47 29.62
C MET A 537 20.50 16.79 30.79
N THR A 538 21.42 15.88 31.10
CA THR A 538 22.37 16.03 32.21
C THR A 538 23.76 15.64 31.72
N ALA A 539 24.75 16.49 31.95
CA ALA A 539 26.17 16.20 31.73
C ALA A 539 26.96 16.62 32.97
N GLN A 540 28.03 15.91 33.28
CA GLN A 540 28.90 16.24 34.43
C GLN A 540 29.84 17.40 34.15
N GLU A 541 30.19 17.61 32.87
CA GLU A 541 31.12 18.67 32.46
C GLU A 541 30.38 19.82 31.80
N SER A 542 29.83 19.63 30.59
CA SER A 542 29.20 20.73 29.83
C SER A 542 28.00 20.30 29.00
N ILE A 543 27.05 21.23 28.85
CA ILE A 543 25.99 21.17 27.84
C ILE A 543 26.06 22.45 27.02
N ALA A 544 26.24 22.33 25.70
CA ALA A 544 26.29 23.46 24.78
C ALA A 544 25.08 23.47 23.86
N PHE A 545 24.52 24.67 23.61
CA PHE A 545 23.45 24.89 22.64
C PHE A 545 23.91 25.95 21.64
N GLU A 546 24.10 25.54 20.39
CA GLU A 546 24.58 26.40 19.31
C GLU A 546 23.52 26.52 18.21
N SER A 547 23.31 27.74 17.70
CA SER A 547 22.39 28.01 16.59
C SER A 547 22.94 29.15 15.74
N GLY A 548 22.98 28.95 14.42
CA GLY A 548 23.45 29.97 13.48
C GLY A 548 22.47 31.13 13.25
N GLN A 549 21.24 31.06 13.79
CA GLN A 549 20.25 32.13 13.66
C GLN A 549 19.56 32.48 14.98
N SER A 550 18.68 31.60 15.47
CA SER A 550 17.86 31.89 16.64
C SER A 550 17.70 30.69 17.56
N VAL A 551 17.61 30.94 18.86
CA VAL A 551 17.17 29.99 19.88
C VAL A 551 15.95 30.60 20.57
N GLY A 552 14.87 29.84 20.69
CA GLY A 552 13.61 30.31 21.30
C GLY A 552 13.17 29.42 22.45
N ILE A 553 12.92 30.02 23.62
CA ILE A 553 12.40 29.33 24.81
C ILE A 553 11.02 29.91 25.12
N LYS A 554 10.00 29.06 25.18
CA LYS A 554 8.61 29.45 25.53
C LYS A 554 8.10 28.54 26.63
N ALA A 555 7.82 29.10 27.80
CA ALA A 555 7.23 28.40 28.94
C ALA A 555 5.91 29.03 29.35
N LYS A 556 4.90 28.21 29.69
CA LYS A 556 3.58 28.71 30.13
C LYS A 556 3.52 29.12 31.60
N GLN A 557 4.35 28.50 32.44
CA GLN A 557 4.37 28.74 33.88
C GLN A 557 5.69 29.35 34.32
N GLN A 558 6.80 28.65 34.09
CA GLN A 558 8.11 29.07 34.57
C GLN A 558 9.23 28.66 33.61
N ALA A 559 10.20 29.55 33.43
CA ALA A 559 11.53 29.24 32.91
C ALA A 559 12.55 29.79 33.92
N SER A 560 13.58 29.00 34.26
CA SER A 560 14.62 29.43 35.21
C SER A 560 16.00 28.97 34.78
N ILE A 561 16.98 29.86 34.92
CA ILE A 561 18.41 29.58 34.82
C ILE A 561 18.98 29.85 36.22
N ARG A 562 19.74 28.89 36.76
CA ARG A 562 20.35 28.97 38.09
C ARG A 562 21.76 28.41 38.02
N THR A 563 22.64 29.03 38.79
CA THR A 563 24.00 28.57 39.10
C THR A 563 24.15 28.62 40.61
N GLU A 564 24.91 27.68 41.18
CA GLU A 564 25.13 27.60 42.63
C GLU A 564 26.37 28.37 43.08
N ASN A 565 27.42 28.39 42.25
CA ASN A 565 28.75 28.84 42.67
C ASN A 565 29.29 30.04 41.88
N ASP A 566 28.94 30.17 40.60
CA ASP A 566 29.60 31.12 39.68
C ASP A 566 28.56 32.06 39.04
N ALA A 567 28.86 32.60 37.86
CA ALA A 567 28.06 33.64 37.21
C ALA A 567 27.00 33.11 36.23
N ILE A 568 25.99 33.95 35.98
CA ILE A 568 25.15 33.89 34.77
C ILE A 568 25.53 35.09 33.90
N SER A 569 26.03 34.86 32.69
CA SER A 569 26.39 35.93 31.74
C SER A 569 25.39 35.97 30.58
N MET A 570 24.85 37.16 30.29
CA MET A 570 23.99 37.42 29.13
C MET A 570 24.58 38.59 28.34
N GLN A 571 25.02 38.32 27.11
CA GLN A 571 25.65 39.31 26.23
C GLN A 571 24.90 39.41 24.89
N SER A 572 24.78 40.61 24.35
CA SER A 572 24.18 40.89 23.03
C SER A 572 24.97 41.95 22.30
N ALA A 573 25.30 41.70 21.02
CA ALA A 573 26.05 42.65 20.20
C ALA A 573 25.21 43.86 19.73
N LYS A 574 23.88 43.78 19.79
CA LYS A 574 22.98 44.86 19.34
C LYS A 574 22.07 45.33 20.46
N ASN A 575 21.06 44.52 20.78
CA ASN A 575 20.01 44.87 21.73
C ASN A 575 19.79 43.73 22.72
N LEU A 576 19.68 44.07 24.01
CA LEU A 576 19.16 43.18 25.05
C LEU A 576 17.85 43.79 25.57
N THR A 577 16.75 43.06 25.42
CA THR A 577 15.41 43.51 25.80
C THR A 577 14.87 42.61 26.92
N LEU A 578 14.46 43.20 28.04
CA LEU A 578 13.81 42.53 29.15
C LEU A 578 12.43 43.16 29.37
N GLU A 579 11.38 42.39 29.16
CA GLU A 579 9.99 42.86 29.25
C GLU A 579 9.17 41.98 30.18
N SER A 580 8.37 42.62 31.04
CA SER A 580 7.46 41.95 31.96
C SER A 580 6.11 42.66 31.97
N LYS A 581 5.00 41.92 31.96
CA LYS A 581 3.65 42.51 32.03
C LYS A 581 3.34 43.08 33.42
N ASN A 582 3.77 42.38 34.47
CA ASN A 582 3.49 42.76 35.86
C ASN A 582 4.70 43.44 36.49
N ASN A 583 5.73 42.67 36.83
CA ASN A 583 6.90 43.17 37.56
C ASN A 583 8.19 42.68 36.91
N LEU A 584 9.15 43.59 36.78
CA LEU A 584 10.57 43.29 36.53
C LEU A 584 11.33 43.60 37.82
N THR A 585 12.05 42.61 38.36
CA THR A 585 12.80 42.75 39.62
C THR A 585 14.25 42.40 39.37
N LEU A 586 15.15 43.34 39.69
CA LEU A 586 16.59 43.14 39.73
C LEU A 586 17.01 43.32 41.20
N THR A 587 17.57 42.27 41.80
CA THR A 587 17.93 42.29 43.23
C THR A 587 19.31 41.70 43.41
N SER A 588 20.17 42.46 44.09
CA SER A 588 21.39 41.95 44.69
C SER A 588 21.20 41.96 46.22
N THR A 589 21.48 40.84 46.88
CA THR A 589 21.29 40.69 48.33
C THR A 589 22.50 41.12 49.14
N GLU A 590 23.69 41.02 48.55
CA GLU A 590 24.97 41.34 49.22
C GLU A 590 25.76 42.42 48.50
N GLY A 591 25.81 42.39 47.16
CA GLY A 591 26.56 43.36 46.35
C GLY A 591 25.71 44.45 45.72
N ASP A 592 26.29 45.19 44.77
CA ASP A 592 25.62 46.30 44.09
C ASP A 592 24.78 45.85 42.88
N VAL A 593 23.76 46.66 42.55
CA VAL A 593 23.11 46.64 41.23
C VAL A 593 23.61 47.83 40.42
N SER A 594 24.39 47.59 39.38
CA SER A 594 25.01 48.64 38.56
C SER A 594 24.39 48.69 37.16
N VAL A 595 24.12 49.91 36.68
CA VAL A 595 23.67 50.18 35.30
C VAL A 595 24.52 51.32 34.74
N TRP A 596 25.21 51.07 33.63
CA TRP A 596 26.09 52.07 33.00
C TRP A 596 25.86 52.13 31.48
N ALA A 597 26.10 53.30 30.89
CA ALA A 597 26.16 53.49 29.46
C ALA A 597 27.38 54.36 29.11
N LYS A 598 28.29 53.83 28.27
CA LYS A 598 29.60 54.46 28.01
C LYS A 598 29.52 55.68 27.09
N THR A 599 28.67 55.64 26.06
CA THR A 599 28.64 56.64 24.98
C THR A 599 27.28 57.30 24.76
N LYS A 600 26.22 56.71 25.29
CA LYS A 600 24.83 57.16 25.13
C LYS A 600 24.20 57.38 26.51
N PRO A 601 23.18 58.23 26.63
CA PRO A 601 22.52 58.45 27.91
C PRO A 601 21.78 57.19 28.38
N ILE A 602 21.69 57.03 29.70
CA ILE A 602 20.70 56.14 30.32
C ILE A 602 19.37 56.91 30.37
N THR A 603 18.32 56.35 29.79
CA THR A 603 16.98 56.96 29.80
C THR A 603 16.02 56.10 30.63
N GLN A 604 15.35 56.70 31.60
CA GLN A 604 14.31 56.06 32.40
C GLN A 604 12.98 56.78 32.17
N HIS A 605 11.94 56.02 31.81
CA HIS A 605 10.62 56.56 31.53
C HIS A 605 9.58 55.79 32.33
N ALA A 606 8.71 56.50 33.05
CA ALA A 606 7.59 55.92 33.77
C ALA A 606 6.29 56.59 33.33
N GLY A 607 5.28 55.81 32.96
CA GLY A 607 4.00 56.33 32.44
C GLY A 607 3.01 56.80 33.52
N ASN A 608 3.23 56.44 34.79
CA ASN A 608 2.37 56.82 35.91
C ASN A 608 3.16 57.52 37.02
N GLY A 609 4.22 56.87 37.53
CA GLY A 609 5.08 57.45 38.56
C GLY A 609 6.46 56.81 38.60
N PHE A 610 7.46 57.60 39.01
CA PHE A 610 8.82 57.16 39.27
C PHE A 610 9.13 57.42 40.74
N THR A 611 9.47 56.38 41.50
CA THR A 611 9.76 56.48 42.93
C THR A 611 11.12 55.86 43.19
N GLN A 612 12.03 56.63 43.79
CA GLN A 612 13.30 56.16 44.30
C GLN A 612 13.26 56.21 45.82
N THR A 613 13.41 55.05 46.45
CA THR A 613 13.41 54.92 47.92
C THR A 613 14.76 54.37 48.36
N VAL A 614 15.43 55.07 49.27
CA VAL A 614 16.61 54.58 49.98
C VAL A 614 16.19 54.29 51.42
N SER A 615 16.12 53.01 51.80
CA SER A 615 15.62 52.62 53.12
C SER A 615 16.60 52.91 54.26
N ALA A 616 17.90 52.97 53.95
CA ALA A 616 18.96 53.35 54.87
C ALA A 616 20.15 53.92 54.06
N GLY A 617 20.78 54.99 54.55
CA GLY A 617 21.90 55.66 53.88
C GLY A 617 21.50 56.88 53.03
N ASN A 618 22.40 57.29 52.13
CA ASN A 618 22.26 58.53 51.35
C ASN A 618 21.84 58.23 49.90
N ALA A 619 20.93 59.05 49.35
CA ALA A 619 20.62 59.08 47.93
C ALA A 619 21.43 60.20 47.26
N ASN A 620 22.50 59.85 46.53
CA ASN A 620 23.40 60.82 45.90
C ASN A 620 23.20 60.86 44.39
N SER A 621 23.10 62.07 43.82
CA SER A 621 23.10 62.31 42.36
C SER A 621 24.26 63.24 41.99
N LEU A 622 25.21 62.75 41.21
CA LEU A 622 26.40 63.48 40.81
C LEU A 622 26.43 63.67 39.28
N VAL A 623 26.54 64.92 38.83
CA VAL A 623 26.77 65.27 37.41
C VAL A 623 28.17 65.88 37.29
N GLN A 624 29.14 65.12 36.76
CA GLN A 624 30.50 65.61 36.54
C GLN A 624 30.63 66.24 35.15
N GLY A 625 30.76 67.56 35.10
CA GLY A 625 30.86 68.32 33.84
C GLY A 625 29.55 68.33 33.05
N GLY A 626 28.74 69.36 33.24
CA GLY A 626 27.45 69.51 32.57
C GLY A 626 26.43 70.25 33.42
N THR A 627 25.14 70.14 33.06
CA THR A 627 24.02 70.75 33.79
C THR A 627 23.07 69.68 34.30
N ALA A 628 22.71 69.73 35.59
CA ALA A 628 21.59 68.98 36.14
C ALA A 628 20.31 69.84 36.00
N THR A 629 19.29 69.31 35.33
CA THR A 629 18.01 70.01 35.10
C THR A 629 16.86 69.20 35.69
N VAL A 630 16.11 69.80 36.62
CA VAL A 630 14.82 69.29 37.08
C VAL A 630 13.75 70.22 36.52
N GLN A 631 12.90 69.70 35.63
CA GLN A 631 11.86 70.49 34.97
C GLN A 631 10.49 69.83 35.14
N VAL A 632 9.52 70.61 35.58
CA VAL A 632 8.10 70.21 35.69
C VAL A 632 7.29 71.08 34.73
N ASN A 633 6.74 70.47 33.67
CA ASN A 633 5.91 71.17 32.70
C ASN A 633 4.43 71.13 33.14
N GLY A 634 4.06 72.09 33.98
CA GLY A 634 2.76 72.13 34.67
C GLY A 634 2.77 71.25 35.92
N GLY A 635 2.45 71.82 37.08
CA GLY A 635 2.62 71.19 38.40
C GLY A 635 3.61 71.97 39.28
N GLU A 636 4.04 71.36 40.39
CA GLU A 636 4.98 71.95 41.35
C GLU A 636 6.20 71.03 41.60
N ILE A 637 7.34 71.65 41.94
CA ILE A 637 8.48 70.95 42.53
C ILE A 637 8.33 71.09 44.05
N GLN A 638 8.02 69.98 44.72
CA GLN A 638 7.93 69.94 46.19
C GLN A 638 9.18 69.26 46.76
N LEU A 639 9.83 69.95 47.70
CA LEU A 639 10.90 69.40 48.53
C LEU A 639 10.40 69.39 49.98
N GLU A 640 10.40 68.22 50.61
CA GLU A 640 9.96 68.05 51.99
C GLU A 640 11.05 67.31 52.77
N SER A 641 11.45 67.88 53.90
CA SER A 641 12.47 67.32 54.78
C SER A 641 12.04 67.50 56.23
N GLN A 642 12.29 66.50 57.08
CA GLN A 642 12.19 66.66 58.54
C GLN A 642 13.46 67.30 59.13
N GLY A 643 14.51 67.43 58.33
CA GLY A 643 15.73 68.16 58.66
C GLY A 643 15.89 69.38 57.76
N ASP A 644 17.13 69.80 57.55
CA ASP A 644 17.41 70.99 56.77
C ASP A 644 17.30 70.72 55.25
N ILE A 645 16.82 71.70 54.49
CA ILE A 645 16.90 71.75 53.03
C ILE A 645 17.99 72.76 52.67
N VAL A 646 19.04 72.33 51.97
CA VAL A 646 20.19 73.17 51.64
C VAL A 646 20.45 73.16 50.13
N ILE A 647 20.53 74.35 49.54
CA ILE A 647 20.95 74.59 48.15
C ILE A 647 22.17 75.50 48.22
N THR A 648 23.33 75.03 47.76
CA THR A 648 24.60 75.75 47.90
C THR A 648 25.49 75.53 46.68
N ASP A 649 26.24 76.55 46.28
CA ASP A 649 27.34 76.44 45.32
C ASP A 649 28.73 76.44 46.02
N GLY A 650 28.75 76.43 47.36
CA GLY A 650 29.95 76.55 48.19
C GLY A 650 30.38 77.98 48.50
N THR A 651 29.91 78.98 47.76
CA THR A 651 30.20 80.42 47.96
C THR A 651 28.97 81.25 48.33
N GLY A 652 27.76 80.75 48.02
CA GLY A 652 26.47 81.30 48.39
C GLY A 652 25.37 80.24 48.31
N GLY A 653 24.22 80.50 48.94
CA GLY A 653 23.13 79.53 48.98
C GLY A 653 21.90 79.91 49.79
N ILE A 654 20.98 78.96 49.87
CA ILE A 654 19.71 79.01 50.60
C ILE A 654 19.61 77.78 51.47
N LYS A 655 19.26 77.97 52.74
CA LYS A 655 18.96 76.90 53.69
C LYS A 655 17.62 77.17 54.36
N ILE A 656 16.79 76.15 54.44
CA ILE A 656 15.59 76.12 55.27
C ILE A 656 15.86 75.11 56.37
N ASP A 657 15.90 75.54 57.62
CA ASP A 657 16.14 74.64 58.75
C ASP A 657 14.86 73.87 59.15
N SER A 658 15.03 72.87 60.02
CA SER A 658 13.90 72.08 60.56
C SER A 658 12.83 72.88 61.33
N GLN A 659 13.08 74.16 61.69
CA GLN A 659 12.14 75.04 62.38
C GLN A 659 11.42 76.00 61.41
N GLY A 660 11.77 75.97 60.12
CA GLY A 660 11.19 76.82 59.08
C GLY A 660 11.90 78.15 58.87
N ASN A 661 13.06 78.38 59.50
CA ASN A 661 13.83 79.60 59.29
C ASN A 661 14.58 79.54 57.95
N ILE A 662 14.57 80.64 57.20
CA ILE A 662 15.29 80.75 55.93
C ILE A 662 16.61 81.51 56.15
N LYS A 663 17.73 80.82 55.95
CA LYS A 663 19.08 81.38 55.94
C LYS A 663 19.55 81.56 54.50
N LEU A 664 19.96 82.78 54.16
CA LEU A 664 20.56 83.14 52.88
C LEU A 664 22.00 83.62 53.13
N TRP A 665 22.96 83.20 52.31
CA TRP A 665 24.36 83.65 52.41
C TRP A 665 24.99 83.82 51.03
N GLY A 666 25.98 84.70 50.94
CA GLY A 666 26.72 84.97 49.71
C GLY A 666 27.42 86.32 49.77
N SER A 667 28.34 86.57 48.84
CA SER A 667 29.14 87.81 48.79
C SER A 667 28.28 89.08 48.64
N ASN A 668 27.08 88.95 48.04
CA ASN A 668 26.04 89.96 47.97
C ASN A 668 24.67 89.25 47.92
N ILE A 669 23.74 89.66 48.78
CA ILE A 669 22.34 89.21 48.75
C ILE A 669 21.48 90.42 48.39
N TYR A 670 20.80 90.36 47.25
CA TYR A 670 20.02 91.47 46.71
C TYR A 670 18.55 91.07 46.58
N PHE A 671 17.66 91.90 47.14
CA PHE A 671 16.21 91.76 47.00
C PHE A 671 15.68 92.96 46.22
N ASP A 672 15.11 92.73 45.04
CA ASP A 672 14.41 93.77 44.27
C ASP A 672 13.00 93.96 44.82
N SER A 673 12.65 95.18 45.23
CA SER A 673 11.62 95.48 46.23
C SER A 673 10.17 95.29 45.78
N ASN A 674 9.92 94.72 44.59
CA ASN A 674 8.58 94.59 44.02
C ASN A 674 8.10 93.15 43.76
N SER A 675 8.82 92.10 44.21
CA SER A 675 8.43 90.70 43.87
C SER A 675 8.68 89.62 44.94
N VAL A 676 9.11 89.98 46.17
CA VAL A 676 9.21 89.05 47.30
C VAL A 676 8.16 89.41 48.35
N THR A 677 7.27 88.47 48.67
CA THR A 677 6.22 88.63 49.68
C THR A 677 6.49 87.68 50.83
N VAL A 678 6.58 88.21 52.05
CA VAL A 678 6.80 87.42 53.28
C VAL A 678 5.57 87.63 54.15
N GLU A 679 4.82 86.57 54.42
CA GLU A 679 3.64 86.60 55.29
C GLU A 679 4.00 86.12 56.71
N GLY A 680 4.33 87.05 57.63
CA GLY A 680 4.69 86.76 59.03
C GLY A 680 5.45 87.90 59.73
N ASP A 681 5.68 87.80 61.05
CA ASP A 681 6.61 88.68 61.79
C ASP A 681 8.05 88.36 61.39
N ILE A 682 8.84 89.39 61.01
CA ILE A 682 10.20 89.23 60.48
C ILE A 682 11.21 89.78 61.49
N GLU A 683 12.17 88.96 61.89
CA GLU A 683 13.33 89.35 62.69
C GLU A 683 14.62 89.14 61.86
N TYR A 684 15.43 90.20 61.71
CA TYR A 684 16.67 90.15 60.93
C TYR A 684 17.87 90.07 61.90
N ASP A 685 18.64 88.98 61.85
CA ASP A 685 19.95 88.88 62.48
C ASP A 685 21.05 88.89 61.39
N SER A 686 21.89 89.93 61.39
CA SER A 686 22.97 90.15 60.42
C SER A 686 24.36 89.70 60.92
N GLY A 687 24.42 88.83 61.94
CA GLY A 687 25.67 88.23 62.42
C GLY A 687 26.35 87.35 61.37
N GLY A 688 27.68 87.49 61.22
CA GLY A 688 28.47 86.78 60.21
C GLY A 688 28.33 85.26 60.31
N ASN A 689 27.84 84.64 59.24
CA ASN A 689 27.56 83.20 59.18
C ASN A 689 28.55 82.50 58.26
N GLU A 690 29.10 81.36 58.71
CA GLU A 690 29.93 80.49 57.88
C GLU A 690 29.10 79.85 56.74
N PRO A 691 29.66 79.73 55.53
CA PRO A 691 29.00 79.08 54.40
C PRO A 691 28.81 77.58 54.68
N GLU A 692 27.64 77.04 54.31
CA GLU A 692 27.41 75.60 54.40
C GLU A 692 27.92 74.90 53.13
N SER A 693 28.84 73.94 53.32
CA SER A 693 29.42 73.13 52.25
C SER A 693 28.96 71.68 52.35
N ALA A 694 28.60 71.07 51.23
CA ALA A 694 28.41 69.62 51.14
C ALA A 694 29.75 68.92 50.84
N PRO A 695 30.01 67.72 51.39
CA PRO A 695 31.19 66.93 51.05
C PRO A 695 31.19 66.54 49.57
N GLU A 696 32.37 66.56 48.94
CA GLU A 696 32.54 66.23 47.53
C GLU A 696 32.26 64.74 47.27
N LEU A 697 31.39 64.45 46.29
CA LEU A 697 31.09 63.08 45.87
C LEU A 697 32.14 62.61 44.85
N GLN A 698 32.76 61.46 45.10
CA GLN A 698 33.71 60.84 44.16
C GLN A 698 32.97 59.96 43.16
N ALA A 699 33.33 60.04 41.88
CA ALA A 699 32.81 59.13 40.86
C ALA A 699 33.59 57.80 40.87
N PRO A 700 32.90 56.65 40.87
CA PRO A 700 33.56 55.35 40.73
C PRO A 700 34.18 55.19 39.33
N GLU A 701 35.34 54.54 39.25
CA GLU A 701 35.98 54.20 37.96
C GLU A 701 35.16 53.16 37.20
N LEU A 702 34.96 53.39 35.90
CA LEU A 702 34.30 52.44 35.00
C LEU A 702 35.29 51.38 34.54
N THR A 703 35.13 50.15 35.01
CA THR A 703 35.94 49.01 34.55
C THR A 703 35.37 48.44 33.25
N GLU A 704 36.19 48.39 32.21
CA GLU A 704 35.79 47.89 30.90
C GLU A 704 35.72 46.35 30.90
N THR A 705 34.52 45.78 30.71
CA THR A 705 34.35 44.34 30.51
C THR A 705 34.52 44.04 29.03
N ALA A 706 35.56 43.28 28.66
CA ALA A 706 35.79 42.88 27.28
C ALA A 706 34.61 42.05 26.75
N LEU A 707 34.19 42.32 25.51
CA LEU A 707 33.31 41.42 24.77
C LEU A 707 34.03 40.06 24.65
N LEU A 708 33.35 38.98 25.02
CA LEU A 708 33.85 37.63 24.73
C LEU A 708 33.77 37.42 23.22
N GLU A 709 34.91 37.48 22.55
CA GLU A 709 35.05 36.89 21.21
C GLU A 709 35.06 35.37 21.42
N PHE A 710 33.96 34.71 21.04
CA PHE A 710 33.99 33.27 20.87
C PHE A 710 34.88 33.00 19.67
N ASP A 711 35.99 32.30 19.90
CA ASP A 711 36.74 31.70 18.81
C ASP A 711 35.74 30.90 17.96
N PRO A 712 35.75 31.07 16.63
CA PRO A 712 35.01 30.15 15.79
C PRO A 712 35.50 28.75 16.16
N VAL A 713 34.59 27.90 16.62
CA VAL A 713 34.85 26.46 16.71
C VAL A 713 35.38 26.10 15.32
N GLU A 714 36.65 25.70 15.23
CA GLU A 714 37.18 25.10 14.02
C GLU A 714 36.15 24.05 13.65
N ALA A 715 35.48 24.25 12.51
CA ALA A 715 34.68 23.20 11.93
C ALA A 715 35.61 21.99 11.98
N LEU A 716 35.16 20.90 12.60
CA LEU A 716 35.86 19.63 12.43
C LEU A 716 35.94 19.45 10.92
N GLU A 717 37.09 19.80 10.33
CA GLU A 717 37.53 19.43 9.00
C GLU A 717 37.89 17.93 9.05
N GLY A 718 37.01 17.13 9.64
CA GLY A 718 36.76 15.81 9.14
C GLY A 718 35.60 15.97 8.19
N GLU A 719 35.81 15.69 6.90
CA GLU A 719 34.68 15.35 6.04
C GLU A 719 33.74 14.46 6.85
N PRO A 720 32.42 14.77 6.97
CA PRO A 720 31.50 13.91 7.69
C PRO A 720 31.70 12.53 7.11
N GLY A 721 32.29 11.62 7.88
CA GLY A 721 32.96 10.43 7.36
C GLY A 721 32.08 9.82 6.29
N ARG A 722 32.37 10.14 5.03
CA ARG A 722 31.53 9.71 3.93
C ARG A 722 31.71 8.22 4.01
N TYR A 723 30.64 7.50 4.30
CA TYR A 723 30.64 6.07 4.06
C TYR A 723 30.76 5.91 2.54
N SER A 724 31.99 6.02 2.04
CA SER A 724 32.31 5.73 0.67
C SER A 724 32.21 4.23 0.58
N ARG A 725 31.12 3.74 0.00
CA ARG A 725 31.10 2.38 -0.54
C ARG A 725 32.39 2.17 -1.30
N SER A 726 33.06 1.05 -1.08
CA SER A 726 34.09 0.59 -1.99
C SER A 726 33.45 0.51 -3.38
N LYS A 727 33.77 1.48 -4.24
CA LYS A 727 33.43 1.37 -5.65
C LYS A 727 34.14 0.12 -6.16
N PRO A 728 33.48 -0.74 -6.97
CA PRO A 728 34.20 -1.74 -7.74
C PRO A 728 35.30 -1.02 -8.52
N ARG A 729 36.53 -1.52 -8.42
CA ARG A 729 37.65 -0.99 -9.20
C ARG A 729 37.24 -0.96 -10.68
N PRO A 730 37.29 0.19 -11.36
CA PRO A 730 37.23 0.19 -12.81
C PRO A 730 38.48 -0.53 -13.33
N SER A 731 38.27 -1.53 -14.18
CA SER A 731 39.32 -2.07 -15.04
C SER A 731 39.98 -0.92 -15.79
N ASN A 732 41.30 -0.81 -15.66
CA ASN A 732 42.15 0.04 -16.47
C ASN A 732 41.79 -0.14 -17.95
N HIS A 733 41.22 0.88 -18.58
CA HIS A 733 41.62 1.30 -19.91
C HIS A 733 41.23 2.76 -20.13
N ASP A 734 42.18 3.43 -20.75
CA ASP A 734 42.13 4.70 -21.46
C ASP A 734 42.39 6.01 -20.69
N SER A 735 43.40 6.66 -21.27
CA SER A 735 44.21 7.76 -20.85
C SER A 735 43.79 9.04 -21.56
N ILE A 736 44.07 10.17 -20.91
CA ILE A 736 44.33 11.50 -21.49
C ILE A 736 43.09 12.20 -22.10
N PHE A 737 42.60 13.23 -21.39
CA PHE A 737 42.49 14.58 -21.93
C PHE A 737 42.70 15.59 -20.79
N LYS A 738 43.80 16.35 -20.86
CA LYS A 738 43.90 17.66 -20.24
C LYS A 738 43.07 18.60 -21.10
N GLU A 739 42.07 19.25 -20.52
CA GLU A 739 41.55 20.48 -21.09
C GLU A 739 41.04 21.42 -19.99
N SER A 740 41.25 22.69 -20.27
CA SER A 740 41.06 23.89 -19.46
C SER A 740 39.76 23.94 -18.66
N VAL A 741 39.84 24.50 -17.45
CA VAL A 741 38.70 24.90 -16.61
C VAL A 741 37.88 25.95 -17.35
N SER A 742 36.85 25.48 -18.05
CA SER A 742 35.64 26.24 -18.37
C SER A 742 34.70 26.03 -17.19
N GLU A 743 34.32 27.09 -16.48
CA GLU A 743 33.20 27.03 -15.53
C GLU A 743 31.99 26.42 -16.27
N LYS A 744 31.61 25.20 -15.89
CA LYS A 744 30.44 24.52 -16.46
C LYS A 744 29.20 25.24 -15.96
N ILE A 745 28.60 26.06 -16.81
CA ILE A 745 27.24 26.56 -16.61
C ILE A 745 26.31 25.35 -16.68
N GLN A 746 25.55 25.11 -15.61
CA GLN A 746 24.52 24.07 -15.58
C GLN A 746 23.29 24.59 -16.31
N ASP A 747 23.02 24.07 -17.50
CA ASP A 747 21.86 24.48 -18.29
C ASP A 747 20.62 23.67 -17.90
N VAL A 748 19.45 24.29 -18.02
CA VAL A 748 18.16 23.62 -17.76
C VAL A 748 17.64 22.93 -19.02
N ASP A 749 16.99 21.78 -18.85
CA ASP A 749 16.52 20.92 -19.94
C ASP A 749 15.22 21.41 -20.60
N ASP A 750 14.47 22.27 -19.92
CA ASP A 750 13.16 22.78 -20.35
C ASP A 750 12.94 24.18 -19.73
N LEU A 751 11.83 24.83 -20.09
CA LEU A 751 11.39 26.08 -19.50
C LEU A 751 10.62 25.79 -18.20
N TYR A 752 10.93 26.51 -17.11
CA TYR A 752 10.33 26.32 -15.79
C TYR A 752 9.83 27.63 -15.18
N ILE A 753 8.88 27.54 -14.24
CA ILE A 753 8.40 28.66 -13.41
C ILE A 753 8.47 28.24 -11.95
N THR A 754 8.93 29.16 -11.11
CA THR A 754 9.01 28.97 -9.65
C THR A 754 8.45 30.17 -8.91
N PHE A 755 7.89 29.92 -7.73
CA PHE A 755 7.47 30.95 -6.76
C PHE A 755 8.42 30.89 -5.56
N PRO A 756 9.31 31.88 -5.39
CA PRO A 756 10.25 31.93 -4.27
C PRO A 756 9.52 32.12 -2.93
N GLY A 757 9.95 31.41 -1.88
CA GLY A 757 9.42 31.58 -0.52
C GLY A 757 10.06 32.73 0.25
N ASP A 758 11.29 33.10 -0.11
CA ASP A 758 12.09 34.13 0.58
C ASP A 758 12.62 35.15 -0.43
N GLU A 759 12.87 36.38 0.05
CA GLU A 759 13.52 37.42 -0.73
C GLU A 759 15.01 37.10 -0.92
N MET A 760 15.54 37.23 -2.15
CA MET A 760 16.98 37.03 -2.40
C MET A 760 17.54 37.87 -3.56
N PRO A 761 18.84 38.21 -3.51
CA PRO A 761 19.51 38.91 -4.60
C PRO A 761 19.69 38.01 -5.84
N LEU A 762 19.70 38.62 -7.02
CA LEU A 762 19.75 37.94 -8.33
C LEU A 762 20.94 36.98 -8.46
N TRP A 763 22.13 37.38 -7.98
CA TRP A 763 23.34 36.56 -8.07
C TRP A 763 23.21 35.26 -7.26
N GLN A 764 22.55 35.30 -6.10
CA GLN A 764 22.33 34.13 -5.26
C GLN A 764 21.33 33.18 -5.92
N PHE A 765 20.31 33.73 -6.59
CA PHE A 765 19.36 32.93 -7.37
C PHE A 765 20.01 32.30 -8.61
N CYS A 766 20.88 33.03 -9.34
CA CYS A 766 21.64 32.47 -10.46
C CYS A 766 22.55 31.32 -10.02
N GLN A 767 23.25 31.49 -8.88
CA GLN A 767 24.07 30.43 -8.29
C GLN A 767 23.26 29.17 -7.96
N GLN A 768 22.02 29.33 -7.46
CA GLN A 768 21.13 28.21 -7.14
C GLN A 768 20.62 27.46 -8.38
N VAL A 769 20.37 28.18 -9.48
CA VAL A 769 19.70 27.64 -10.66
C VAL A 769 20.69 27.15 -11.72
N TYR A 770 21.69 27.96 -12.05
CA TYR A 770 22.64 27.68 -13.14
C TYR A 770 24.04 27.27 -12.65
N GLY A 771 24.23 27.15 -11.33
CA GLY A 771 25.48 26.74 -10.70
C GLY A 771 26.59 27.81 -10.73
N THR A 772 26.30 29.02 -11.22
CA THR A 772 27.22 30.16 -11.31
C THR A 772 26.45 31.47 -11.16
N ASN A 773 27.13 32.53 -10.75
CA ASN A 773 26.59 33.89 -10.62
C ASN A 773 27.22 34.89 -11.61
N ASN A 774 27.83 34.38 -12.69
CA ASN A 774 28.50 35.21 -13.68
C ASN A 774 27.55 36.16 -14.44
N SER A 775 28.11 37.18 -15.08
CA SER A 775 27.32 38.20 -15.81
C SER A 775 26.42 37.60 -16.90
N ARG A 776 26.87 36.53 -17.57
CA ARG A 776 26.09 35.86 -18.63
C ARG A 776 24.80 35.23 -18.10
N THR A 777 24.85 34.54 -16.96
CA THR A 777 23.66 33.94 -16.33
C THR A 777 22.73 34.99 -15.74
N ALA A 778 23.29 36.06 -15.16
CA ALA A 778 22.51 37.19 -14.66
C ALA A 778 21.77 37.93 -15.80
N THR A 779 22.43 38.20 -16.92
CA THR A 779 21.81 38.83 -18.11
C THR A 779 20.72 37.91 -18.69
N HIS A 780 20.98 36.62 -18.85
CA HIS A 780 19.99 35.67 -19.37
C HIS A 780 18.74 35.57 -18.48
N LEU A 781 18.92 35.57 -17.16
CA LEU A 781 17.80 35.53 -16.22
C LEU A 781 16.95 36.80 -16.29
N LEU A 782 17.57 37.98 -16.43
CA LEU A 782 16.87 39.25 -16.60
C LEU A 782 16.16 39.34 -17.96
N ASP A 783 16.78 38.85 -19.03
CA ASP A 783 16.17 38.80 -20.37
C ASP A 783 14.96 37.85 -20.41
N SER A 784 15.02 36.76 -19.65
CA SER A 784 13.91 35.81 -19.48
C SER A 784 12.83 36.33 -18.52
N ASN A 785 13.14 37.33 -17.69
CA ASN A 785 12.25 37.90 -16.67
C ASN A 785 12.27 39.43 -16.66
N PRO A 786 11.76 40.08 -17.72
CA PRO A 786 11.75 41.54 -17.80
C PRO A 786 11.01 42.21 -16.64
N GLN A 787 10.07 41.51 -16.00
CA GLN A 787 9.33 42.00 -14.83
C GLN A 787 10.22 42.26 -13.59
N LEU A 788 11.40 41.61 -13.47
CA LEU A 788 12.30 41.83 -12.33
C LEU A 788 12.91 43.24 -12.33
N ALA A 789 13.03 43.87 -13.50
CA ALA A 789 13.48 45.25 -13.60
C ALA A 789 12.50 46.23 -12.92
N MET A 790 11.21 45.90 -12.89
CA MET A 790 10.17 46.71 -12.22
C MET A 790 10.30 46.70 -10.69
N ILE A 791 11.05 45.74 -10.13
CA ILE A 791 11.22 45.52 -8.69
C ILE A 791 12.68 45.58 -8.24
N GLY A 792 13.52 46.32 -8.98
CA GLY A 792 14.90 46.58 -8.60
C GLY A 792 15.84 45.38 -8.76
N ASN A 793 15.55 44.45 -9.69
CA ASN A 793 16.36 43.25 -9.97
C ASN A 793 16.54 42.33 -8.76
N ARG A 794 15.52 42.22 -7.92
CA ARG A 794 15.49 41.32 -6.75
C ARG A 794 14.43 40.24 -6.95
N ILE A 795 14.64 39.09 -6.30
CA ILE A 795 13.67 38.00 -6.27
C ILE A 795 12.80 38.20 -5.02
N LEU A 796 11.50 38.43 -5.20
CA LEU A 796 10.56 38.68 -4.10
C LEU A 796 9.71 37.44 -3.75
N PRO A 797 9.28 37.27 -2.49
CA PRO A 797 8.43 36.15 -2.05
C PRO A 797 7.09 36.14 -2.77
N GLY A 798 6.67 34.97 -3.27
CA GLY A 798 5.38 34.77 -3.93
C GLY A 798 5.26 35.35 -5.34
N LEU A 799 6.31 35.99 -5.88
CA LEU A 799 6.30 36.50 -7.25
C LEU A 799 6.89 35.46 -8.23
N PRO A 800 6.24 35.18 -9.37
CA PRO A 800 6.72 34.15 -10.30
C PRO A 800 8.04 34.55 -10.98
N VAL A 801 8.98 33.60 -11.02
CA VAL A 801 10.26 33.71 -11.73
C VAL A 801 10.37 32.58 -12.75
N ILE A 802 10.68 32.94 -13.99
CA ILE A 802 10.87 32.05 -15.12
C ILE A 802 12.34 31.60 -15.16
N ILE A 803 12.59 30.32 -15.38
CA ILE A 803 13.91 29.74 -15.55
C ILE A 803 13.94 29.12 -16.94
N ALA A 804 14.85 29.57 -17.80
CA ALA A 804 14.89 29.20 -19.22
C ALA A 804 16.26 28.65 -19.62
N PRO A 805 16.34 27.73 -20.61
CA PRO A 805 17.61 27.23 -21.10
C PRO A 805 18.48 28.38 -21.64
N ILE A 806 19.77 28.38 -21.28
CA ILE A 806 20.76 29.39 -21.68
C ILE A 806 21.25 29.14 -23.11
N ASN A 807 21.45 27.87 -23.47
CA ASN A 807 22.03 27.52 -24.76
C ASN A 807 20.99 27.21 -25.85
N SER A 808 19.69 27.31 -25.54
CA SER A 808 18.63 27.08 -26.53
C SER A 808 17.41 27.99 -26.29
N CYS A 809 16.78 28.43 -27.37
CA CYS A 809 15.57 29.25 -27.28
C CYS A 809 14.34 28.35 -27.17
N HIS A 810 13.53 28.53 -26.12
CA HIS A 810 12.33 27.74 -25.88
C HIS A 810 11.09 28.43 -26.49
N ARG A 811 10.31 27.70 -27.29
CA ARG A 811 9.17 28.24 -28.08
C ARG A 811 8.09 28.95 -27.24
N ASP A 812 7.93 28.53 -25.98
CA ASP A 812 6.87 29.02 -25.08
C ASP A 812 7.35 30.15 -24.13
N LEU A 813 8.57 30.66 -24.30
CA LEU A 813 9.17 31.68 -23.42
C LEU A 813 8.46 33.04 -23.54
N GLU A 814 8.18 33.53 -24.75
CA GLU A 814 7.60 34.86 -24.97
C GLU A 814 6.17 35.02 -24.41
N PRO A 815 5.23 34.08 -24.60
CA PRO A 815 3.90 34.14 -23.97
C PRO A 815 3.94 34.17 -22.44
N LEU A 816 4.99 33.59 -21.86
CA LEU A 816 5.17 33.48 -20.41
C LEU A 816 5.72 34.76 -19.77
N LYS A 817 6.64 35.44 -20.46
CA LYS A 817 7.13 36.77 -20.07
C LYS A 817 5.98 37.75 -19.85
N GLN A 818 5.02 37.80 -20.78
CA GLN A 818 3.88 38.71 -20.68
C GLN A 818 2.98 38.40 -19.46
N LYS A 819 2.75 37.12 -19.15
CA LYS A 819 1.95 36.72 -17.98
C LYS A 819 2.65 37.04 -16.66
N ALA A 820 3.98 36.89 -16.59
CA ALA A 820 4.76 37.25 -15.42
C ALA A 820 4.74 38.76 -15.17
N ILE A 821 4.78 39.59 -16.22
CA ILE A 821 4.59 41.04 -16.14
C ILE A 821 3.20 41.37 -15.57
N ASP A 822 2.12 40.78 -16.11
CA ASP A 822 0.75 41.05 -15.66
C ASP A 822 0.53 40.70 -14.18
N LEU A 823 1.12 39.61 -13.71
CA LEU A 823 1.06 39.20 -12.30
C LEU A 823 1.87 40.15 -11.41
N THR A 824 3.03 40.60 -11.87
CA THR A 824 3.86 41.58 -11.15
C THR A 824 3.15 42.91 -10.98
N LEU A 825 2.44 43.39 -12.01
CA LEU A 825 1.64 44.61 -11.94
C LEU A 825 0.50 44.52 -10.91
N GLU A 826 -0.11 43.35 -10.73
CA GLU A 826 -1.12 43.15 -9.67
C GLU A 826 -0.50 43.00 -8.28
N TYR A 827 0.63 42.30 -8.17
CA TYR A 827 1.37 42.12 -6.93
C TYR A 827 1.88 43.47 -6.38
N LEU A 828 2.31 44.37 -7.26
CA LEU A 828 2.76 45.72 -6.88
C LEU A 828 1.65 46.59 -6.28
N LYS A 829 0.37 46.27 -6.49
CA LYS A 829 -0.77 46.96 -5.86
C LYS A 829 -0.98 46.56 -4.39
N LEU A 830 -0.31 45.51 -3.92
CA LEU A 830 -0.38 45.04 -2.52
C LEU A 830 0.56 45.84 -1.63
N ASN A 831 0.15 46.09 -0.38
CA ASN A 831 1.05 46.60 0.67
C ASN A 831 1.93 45.46 1.25
N GLN A 832 2.85 45.78 2.17
CA GLN A 832 3.81 44.81 2.69
C GLN A 832 3.15 43.60 3.39
N GLU A 833 2.22 43.82 4.33
CA GLU A 833 1.50 42.75 5.03
C GLU A 833 0.70 41.84 4.07
N GLN A 834 0.11 42.43 3.04
CA GLN A 834 -0.66 41.69 2.03
C GLN A 834 0.24 40.82 1.13
N ARG A 835 1.47 41.25 0.88
CA ARG A 835 2.48 40.48 0.12
C ARG A 835 2.99 39.31 0.94
N GLU A 836 3.28 39.52 2.23
CA GLU A 836 3.69 38.47 3.16
C GLU A 836 2.58 37.41 3.31
N TRP A 837 1.34 37.85 3.54
CA TRP A 837 0.20 36.95 3.62
C TRP A 837 -0.01 36.16 2.32
N PHE A 838 0.08 36.83 1.18
CA PHE A 838 -0.05 36.19 -0.12
C PHE A 838 1.07 35.16 -0.36
N ALA A 839 2.33 35.51 -0.06
CA ALA A 839 3.46 34.59 -0.20
C ALA A 839 3.29 33.33 0.66
N GLU A 840 2.76 33.46 1.87
CA GLU A 840 2.58 32.35 2.80
C GLU A 840 1.31 31.50 2.52
N HIS A 841 0.23 32.11 2.02
CA HIS A 841 -1.10 31.46 1.98
C HIS A 841 -1.68 31.25 0.58
N HIS A 842 -1.01 31.64 -0.50
CA HIS A 842 -1.60 31.58 -1.85
C HIS A 842 -1.96 30.16 -2.30
N GLU A 843 -1.14 29.14 -1.99
CA GLU A 843 -1.43 27.73 -2.31
C GLU A 843 -2.70 27.25 -1.60
N THR A 844 -2.75 27.40 -0.28
CA THR A 844 -3.89 26.98 0.54
C THR A 844 -5.17 27.72 0.14
N THR A 845 -5.06 28.98 -0.25
CA THR A 845 -6.19 29.80 -0.71
C THR A 845 -6.68 29.34 -2.08
N ILE A 846 -5.78 28.99 -3.01
CA ILE A 846 -6.14 28.43 -4.32
C ILE A 846 -6.81 27.06 -4.16
N ASP A 847 -6.26 26.18 -3.32
CA ASP A 847 -6.85 24.88 -2.99
C ASP A 847 -8.24 25.04 -2.35
N THR A 848 -8.39 26.02 -1.46
CA THR A 848 -9.67 26.31 -0.82
C THR A 848 -10.67 26.91 -1.80
N LEU A 849 -10.26 27.81 -2.70
CA LEU A 849 -11.09 28.36 -3.78
C LEU A 849 -11.54 27.27 -4.76
N LEU A 850 -10.66 26.31 -5.07
CA LEU A 850 -10.94 25.12 -5.86
C LEU A 850 -11.97 24.19 -5.20
N ILE A 851 -11.83 23.95 -3.89
CA ILE A 851 -12.75 23.11 -3.12
C ILE A 851 -14.12 23.79 -2.97
N THR A 852 -14.14 25.10 -2.71
CA THR A 852 -15.36 25.85 -2.37
C THR A 852 -16.19 26.26 -3.58
N ALA A 853 -15.56 26.30 -4.75
CA ALA A 853 -16.23 26.33 -6.05
C ALA A 853 -17.25 25.17 -6.24
N THR A 854 -17.07 24.05 -5.53
CA THR A 854 -18.00 22.89 -5.59
C THR A 854 -19.17 22.95 -4.59
N SER A 855 -19.09 23.83 -3.59
CA SER A 855 -20.11 24.01 -2.54
C SER A 855 -21.07 25.17 -2.78
N GLY A 856 -20.73 26.10 -3.68
CA GLY A 856 -21.50 27.33 -3.95
C GLY A 856 -22.53 27.25 -5.09
N LEU A 857 -22.94 26.06 -5.51
CA LEU A 857 -23.87 25.85 -6.62
C LEU A 857 -25.33 25.79 -6.13
N ASP A 858 -25.84 26.82 -5.45
CA ASP A 858 -27.30 26.99 -5.28
C ASP A 858 -27.77 28.20 -6.07
N GLN A 859 -28.66 27.94 -7.03
CA GLN A 859 -29.34 28.99 -7.77
C GLN A 859 -30.48 29.54 -6.92
N HIS A 860 -30.42 30.85 -6.66
CA HIS A 860 -31.50 31.69 -6.15
C HIS A 860 -31.85 31.56 -4.66
N GLU A 861 -31.05 32.19 -3.80
CA GLU A 861 -31.54 32.74 -2.53
C GLU A 861 -31.68 34.27 -2.66
N GLY A 862 -32.89 34.71 -3.00
CA GLY A 862 -33.31 36.11 -2.83
C GLY A 862 -33.98 36.29 -1.46
N LYS A 863 -33.63 37.38 -0.76
CA LYS A 863 -34.25 37.79 0.51
C LYS A 863 -35.75 38.06 0.36
N ALA A 864 -36.45 37.95 1.47
CA ALA A 864 -37.92 37.96 1.53
C ALA A 864 -38.62 39.27 1.12
N ASP A 865 -37.92 40.40 0.90
CA ASP A 865 -38.57 41.71 0.70
C ASP A 865 -37.88 42.67 -0.30
N SER A 866 -37.26 42.17 -1.38
CA SER A 866 -36.79 43.06 -2.47
C SER A 866 -36.86 42.42 -3.85
N ASP A 867 -37.43 43.13 -4.83
CA ASP A 867 -37.54 42.76 -6.25
C ASP A 867 -36.19 42.79 -7.03
N ASP A 868 -35.07 42.98 -6.34
CA ASP A 868 -33.75 42.95 -6.97
C ASP A 868 -33.32 41.51 -7.29
N LEU A 869 -33.61 41.09 -8.51
CA LEU A 869 -32.96 39.96 -9.17
C LEU A 869 -31.46 40.29 -9.33
N ILE A 870 -30.62 39.70 -8.48
CA ILE A 870 -29.17 39.70 -8.71
C ILE A 870 -28.91 38.90 -9.99
N PRO A 871 -28.39 39.51 -11.08
CA PRO A 871 -28.10 38.80 -12.30
C PRO A 871 -26.99 37.79 -12.04
N PHE A 872 -27.13 36.63 -12.67
CA PHE A 872 -26.11 35.59 -12.76
C PHE A 872 -24.78 36.22 -13.24
N SER A 873 -23.81 36.43 -12.34
CA SER A 873 -22.51 36.97 -12.77
C SER A 873 -21.67 35.82 -13.33
N LEU A 874 -21.20 35.99 -14.57
CA LEU A 874 -20.32 35.05 -15.25
C LEU A 874 -19.06 34.73 -14.40
N ASP A 875 -18.64 35.67 -13.54
CA ASP A 875 -17.48 35.57 -12.64
C ASP A 875 -17.60 34.47 -11.57
N SER A 876 -18.80 34.21 -11.02
CA SER A 876 -18.99 33.15 -10.01
C SER A 876 -19.05 31.76 -10.65
N MET A 877 -19.55 31.67 -11.89
CA MET A 877 -19.52 30.44 -12.67
C MET A 877 -18.14 30.15 -13.27
N ILE A 878 -17.34 31.18 -13.59
CA ILE A 878 -15.93 31.02 -13.95
C ILE A 878 -15.18 30.38 -12.78
N LEU A 879 -15.41 30.77 -11.53
CA LEU A 879 -14.83 30.07 -10.35
C LEU A 879 -15.27 28.60 -10.23
N ALA A 880 -16.53 28.28 -10.53
CA ALA A 880 -17.04 26.90 -10.55
C ALA A 880 -16.53 26.05 -11.74
N SER A 881 -16.23 26.68 -12.88
CA SER A 881 -15.76 26.02 -14.10
C SER A 881 -14.23 25.99 -14.22
N THR A 882 -13.51 26.94 -13.63
CA THR A 882 -12.04 26.90 -13.57
C THR A 882 -11.54 25.86 -12.59
N GLY A 883 -12.36 25.43 -11.62
CA GLY A 883 -11.97 24.35 -10.71
C GLY A 883 -12.15 22.93 -11.25
N SER A 884 -12.68 22.77 -12.46
CA SER A 884 -13.15 21.46 -12.96
C SER A 884 -12.34 20.86 -14.10
N VAL A 885 -11.15 21.37 -14.40
CA VAL A 885 -10.29 20.76 -15.43
C VAL A 885 -8.84 20.75 -14.96
N ILE A 886 -8.40 19.77 -14.17
CA ILE A 886 -7.05 19.16 -14.23
C ILE A 886 -6.95 17.97 -13.26
N ALA A 887 -6.66 16.80 -13.83
CA ALA A 887 -5.69 15.84 -13.31
C ALA A 887 -5.07 15.15 -14.54
N GLY A 888 -3.78 15.35 -14.75
CA GLY A 888 -3.03 14.87 -15.92
C GLY A 888 -2.65 13.38 -15.86
N ALA A 889 -2.46 12.79 -17.05
CA ALA A 889 -1.70 11.60 -17.46
C ALA A 889 -1.44 10.50 -16.40
N ASN A 890 -1.85 9.23 -16.53
CA ASN A 890 -2.21 8.39 -17.68
C ASN A 890 -3.30 7.39 -17.26
N VAL A 891 -4.11 6.94 -18.23
CA VAL A 891 -5.09 5.82 -18.19
C VAL A 891 -6.56 6.11 -17.73
N GLN A 892 -6.90 7.21 -17.05
CA GLN A 892 -8.33 7.53 -16.75
C GLN A 892 -8.84 8.96 -17.05
N GLY A 893 -7.97 9.90 -17.46
CA GLY A 893 -8.31 11.34 -17.56
C GLY A 893 -9.42 11.72 -18.56
N GLY A 894 -9.65 10.94 -19.61
CA GLY A 894 -10.67 11.27 -20.62
C GLY A 894 -12.11 11.18 -20.11
N LYS A 895 -12.39 10.34 -19.11
CA LYS A 895 -13.74 10.16 -18.57
C LYS A 895 -14.14 11.26 -17.58
N LEU A 896 -13.20 11.74 -16.77
CA LEU A 896 -13.47 12.74 -15.73
C LEU A 896 -13.71 14.14 -16.33
N ASN A 897 -12.85 14.57 -17.26
CA ASN A 897 -13.01 15.86 -17.95
C ASN A 897 -14.34 15.91 -18.73
N LYS A 898 -14.69 14.82 -19.42
CA LYS A 898 -15.97 14.68 -20.11
C LYS A 898 -17.15 14.78 -19.12
N ARG A 899 -17.09 14.06 -18.00
CA ARG A 899 -18.13 14.05 -16.97
C ARG A 899 -18.39 15.44 -16.34
N MET A 900 -17.34 16.23 -16.11
CA MET A 900 -17.45 17.57 -15.54
C MET A 900 -18.03 18.56 -16.55
N LYS A 901 -17.61 18.46 -17.81
CA LYS A 901 -18.17 19.26 -18.91
C LYS A 901 -19.66 18.93 -19.15
N ASP A 902 -20.01 17.65 -19.16
CA ASP A 902 -21.39 17.17 -19.30
C ASP A 902 -22.27 17.70 -18.15
N PHE A 903 -21.77 17.70 -16.91
CA PHE A 903 -22.51 18.22 -15.75
C PHE A 903 -22.68 19.75 -15.79
N ALA A 904 -21.68 20.50 -16.26
CA ALA A 904 -21.76 21.94 -16.43
C ALA A 904 -22.77 22.34 -17.52
N GLU A 905 -22.75 21.66 -18.67
CA GLU A 905 -23.72 21.85 -19.75
C GLU A 905 -25.15 21.48 -19.29
N TYR A 906 -25.30 20.36 -18.57
CA TYR A 906 -26.57 19.97 -17.95
C TYR A 906 -27.10 21.00 -16.94
N SER A 907 -26.22 21.54 -16.10
CA SER A 907 -26.60 22.58 -15.13
C SER A 907 -27.06 23.87 -15.80
N LYS A 908 -26.45 24.21 -16.95
CA LYS A 908 -26.83 25.36 -17.77
C LYS A 908 -28.20 25.18 -18.42
N ASP A 909 -28.49 23.99 -18.93
CA ASP A 909 -29.81 23.65 -19.51
C ASP A 909 -30.93 23.73 -18.45
N VAL A 910 -30.69 23.19 -17.25
CA VAL A 910 -31.66 23.26 -16.15
C VAL A 910 -31.86 24.69 -15.63
N ALA A 911 -30.79 25.48 -15.55
CA ALA A 911 -30.85 26.90 -15.18
C ALA A 911 -31.75 27.72 -16.13
N GLU A 912 -31.71 27.40 -17.42
CA GLU A 912 -32.49 28.09 -18.43
C GLU A 912 -33.97 27.68 -18.39
N LYS A 913 -34.25 26.40 -18.10
CA LYS A 913 -35.61 25.86 -17.92
C LYS A 913 -36.29 26.28 -16.62
N THR A 914 -35.51 26.60 -15.59
CA THR A 914 -36.02 26.99 -14.27
C THR A 914 -36.02 28.51 -14.05
N LYS A 915 -35.63 29.26 -15.08
CA LYS A 915 -35.52 30.73 -15.08
C LYS A 915 -36.86 31.39 -14.75
N GLY A 916 -36.87 32.22 -13.70
CA GLY A 916 -38.06 32.93 -13.22
C GLY A 916 -38.86 32.23 -12.13
N LEU A 917 -38.49 31.01 -11.73
CA LEU A 917 -39.09 30.31 -10.61
C LEU A 917 -38.40 30.70 -9.29
N SER A 918 -39.17 30.91 -8.22
CA SER A 918 -38.63 31.23 -6.89
C SER A 918 -39.09 30.24 -5.83
N LYS A 919 -38.24 30.02 -4.82
CA LYS A 919 -38.51 29.26 -3.58
C LYS A 919 -39.19 27.90 -3.82
N GLN A 920 -40.46 27.78 -3.44
CA GLN A 920 -41.18 26.50 -3.40
C GLN A 920 -41.50 25.98 -4.80
N ALA A 921 -41.77 26.88 -5.76
CA ALA A 921 -42.03 26.55 -7.16
C ALA A 921 -40.77 26.06 -7.89
N LEU A 922 -39.59 26.59 -7.53
CA LEU A 922 -38.31 26.08 -8.02
C LEU A 922 -38.00 24.70 -7.42
N ARG A 923 -38.21 24.52 -6.10
CA ARG A 923 -37.96 23.24 -5.42
C ARG A 923 -38.92 22.11 -5.84
N SER A 924 -40.13 22.44 -6.27
CA SER A 924 -41.12 21.47 -6.76
C SER A 924 -40.97 21.13 -8.24
N ASN A 925 -40.23 21.94 -9.03
CA ASN A 925 -39.98 21.71 -10.44
C ASN A 925 -39.19 20.41 -10.70
N GLU A 926 -39.66 19.59 -11.64
CA GLU A 926 -39.09 18.28 -12.01
C GLU A 926 -37.62 18.38 -12.43
N ASP A 927 -37.28 19.29 -13.34
CA ASP A 927 -35.92 19.47 -13.85
C ASP A 927 -34.96 19.92 -12.73
N TYR A 928 -35.41 20.81 -11.85
CA TYR A 928 -34.63 21.25 -10.70
C TYR A 928 -34.45 20.13 -9.65
N LYS A 929 -35.46 19.27 -9.44
CA LYS A 929 -35.35 18.08 -8.56
C LYS A 929 -34.33 17.08 -9.11
N GLN A 930 -34.38 16.79 -10.41
CA GLN A 930 -33.43 15.89 -11.06
C GLN A 930 -32.01 16.46 -11.01
N TRP A 931 -31.86 17.76 -11.24
CA TRP A 931 -30.58 18.44 -11.11
C TRP A 931 -30.00 18.37 -9.70
N ARG A 932 -30.80 18.56 -8.64
CA ARG A 932 -30.33 18.42 -7.25
C ARG A 932 -29.85 16.99 -6.93
N LYS A 933 -30.53 15.97 -7.45
CA LYS A 933 -30.10 14.56 -7.32
C LYS A 933 -28.76 14.33 -8.03
N GLU A 934 -28.60 14.85 -9.24
CA GLU A 934 -27.38 14.70 -10.03
C GLU A 934 -26.20 15.52 -9.47
N ARG A 935 -26.45 16.73 -8.93
CA ARG A 935 -25.48 17.54 -8.18
C ARG A 935 -24.92 16.77 -6.98
N THR A 936 -25.79 16.11 -6.22
CA THR A 936 -25.40 15.32 -5.04
C THR A 936 -24.57 14.09 -5.43
N ARG A 937 -24.89 13.45 -6.56
CA ARG A 937 -24.12 12.34 -7.12
C ARG A 937 -22.73 12.80 -7.57
N PHE A 938 -22.67 13.90 -8.32
CA PHE A 938 -21.43 14.53 -8.77
C PHE A 938 -20.53 14.94 -7.58
N GLN A 939 -21.09 15.55 -6.53
CA GLN A 939 -20.35 15.89 -5.31
C GLN A 939 -19.76 14.66 -4.59
N LYS A 940 -20.50 13.54 -4.52
CA LYS A 940 -20.00 12.27 -3.95
C LYS A 940 -18.88 11.66 -4.80
N GLU A 941 -18.97 11.74 -6.13
CA GLU A 941 -17.93 11.30 -7.06
C GLU A 941 -16.64 12.11 -6.86
N MET A 942 -16.74 13.45 -6.76
CA MET A 942 -15.60 14.34 -6.53
C MET A 942 -14.97 14.18 -5.14
N LYS A 943 -15.79 14.00 -4.08
CA LYS A 943 -15.29 13.77 -2.71
C LYS A 943 -14.50 12.46 -2.59
N LYS A 944 -14.89 11.41 -3.32
CA LYS A 944 -14.14 10.13 -3.37
C LYS A 944 -12.78 10.28 -4.06
N LEU A 945 -12.69 11.10 -5.10
CA LEU A 945 -11.44 11.39 -5.80
C LEU A 945 -10.45 12.18 -4.93
N LEU A 946 -10.94 13.10 -4.10
CA LEU A 946 -10.14 13.96 -3.25
C LEU A 946 -9.72 13.31 -1.91
N ASN A 947 -10.49 12.35 -1.37
CA ASN A 947 -10.24 11.72 -0.07
C ASN A 947 -9.49 10.37 -0.08
N SER A 948 -8.68 10.08 -1.09
CA SER A 948 -7.75 8.93 -1.00
C SER A 948 -6.56 9.29 -0.10
N PRO A 949 -6.29 8.53 0.99
CA PRO A 949 -5.24 8.87 1.94
C PRO A 949 -3.86 8.80 1.25
N GLY A 950 -3.11 9.91 1.29
CA GLY A 950 -1.75 10.00 0.77
C GLY A 950 -1.55 10.88 -0.47
N ASN A 951 -2.58 11.56 -0.99
CA ASN A 951 -2.37 12.50 -2.10
C ASN A 951 -1.91 13.88 -1.59
N PRO A 952 -0.79 14.43 -2.10
CA PRO A 952 -0.36 15.79 -1.78
C PRO A 952 -1.29 16.84 -2.44
N SER A 953 -1.17 18.12 -2.05
CA SER A 953 -1.95 19.26 -2.57
C SER A 953 -2.06 19.23 -4.10
N PHE A 954 -3.13 19.79 -4.67
CA PHE A 954 -3.36 19.82 -6.14
C PHE A 954 -2.14 20.39 -6.87
N ILE A 955 -1.55 21.43 -6.29
CA ILE A 955 -0.34 22.11 -6.76
C ILE A 955 0.90 21.17 -6.76
N LYS A 956 1.05 20.30 -5.76
CA LYS A 956 2.14 19.30 -5.71
C LYS A 956 2.05 18.22 -6.79
N LYS A 957 0.87 17.95 -7.36
CA LYS A 957 0.70 16.98 -8.46
C LYS A 957 1.09 17.54 -9.84
N LEU A 958 1.29 18.85 -9.95
CA LEU A 958 1.81 19.52 -11.14
C LEU A 958 3.35 19.61 -11.13
N GLN A 959 4.00 19.22 -10.02
CA GLN A 959 5.45 19.12 -9.96
C GLN A 959 5.91 17.94 -10.84
N PRO A 960 6.96 18.11 -11.66
CA PRO A 960 7.46 17.00 -12.46
C PRO A 960 8.04 15.92 -11.54
N GLU A 961 7.76 14.65 -11.83
CA GLU A 961 8.28 13.51 -11.06
C GLU A 961 9.82 13.50 -11.11
N GLY A 962 10.48 13.48 -9.94
CA GLY A 962 11.94 13.35 -9.83
C GLY A 962 12.78 14.64 -9.75
N VAL A 963 12.16 15.81 -9.53
CA VAL A 963 12.85 17.12 -9.68
C VAL A 963 13.63 17.61 -8.46
N ASN A 964 13.50 16.99 -7.28
CA ASN A 964 14.30 17.40 -6.11
C ASN A 964 15.83 17.38 -6.34
N ASN A 965 16.30 16.75 -7.44
CA ASN A 965 17.70 16.66 -7.83
C ASN A 965 18.11 17.51 -9.05
N TYR A 966 17.20 18.24 -9.72
CA TYR A 966 17.51 18.89 -11.00
C TYR A 966 17.91 20.37 -10.89
N LEU A 967 17.43 21.08 -9.87
CA LEU A 967 17.83 22.45 -9.58
C LEU A 967 18.03 22.59 -8.07
N ASN A 968 19.13 23.21 -7.65
CA ASN A 968 19.60 23.25 -6.26
C ASN A 968 18.76 24.24 -5.38
N ILE A 969 17.44 24.23 -5.57
CA ILE A 969 16.48 25.17 -5.02
C ILE A 969 15.69 24.47 -3.91
N GLY A 970 16.32 24.28 -2.75
CA GLY A 970 15.73 23.59 -1.59
C GLY A 970 14.28 24.01 -1.32
N LYS A 971 13.37 23.03 -1.23
CA LYS A 971 11.93 23.17 -0.94
C LYS A 971 11.13 24.18 -1.80
N LYS A 972 11.61 24.65 -2.96
CA LYS A 972 10.86 25.59 -3.81
C LYS A 972 10.02 24.88 -4.88
N GLN A 973 8.85 25.43 -5.18
CA GLN A 973 7.88 24.83 -6.09
C GLN A 973 8.27 25.06 -7.56
N LEU A 974 8.62 24.00 -8.29
CA LEU A 974 9.06 24.08 -9.68
C LEU A 974 8.00 23.48 -10.63
N TYR A 975 7.61 24.21 -11.67
CA TYR A 975 6.65 23.75 -12.68
C TYR A 975 7.28 23.80 -14.07
N ARG A 976 7.21 22.70 -14.83
CA ARG A 976 7.62 22.69 -16.25
C ARG A 976 6.61 23.48 -17.06
N ALA A 977 7.07 24.39 -17.90
CA ALA A 977 6.23 25.37 -18.59
C ALA A 977 5.22 24.73 -19.53
N LYS A 978 5.52 23.58 -20.16
CA LYS A 978 4.52 22.86 -20.99
C LYS A 978 3.39 22.27 -20.16
N ASP A 979 3.67 21.81 -18.93
CA ASP A 979 2.71 21.19 -18.04
C ASP A 979 1.89 22.27 -17.32
N PHE A 980 2.55 23.36 -16.92
CA PHE A 980 1.94 24.59 -16.45
C PHE A 980 1.10 25.28 -17.55
N SER A 981 1.57 25.32 -18.81
CA SER A 981 0.85 25.93 -19.94
C SER A 981 -0.31 25.06 -20.42
N SER A 982 -0.17 23.73 -20.40
CA SER A 982 -1.27 22.80 -20.70
C SER A 982 -2.35 22.87 -19.61
N ALA A 983 -1.93 22.94 -18.34
CA ALA A 983 -2.79 23.28 -17.21
C ALA A 983 -3.46 24.67 -17.39
N ILE A 984 -2.70 25.66 -17.85
CA ILE A 984 -3.18 27.04 -18.01
C ILE A 984 -4.08 27.26 -19.22
N SER A 985 -3.95 26.42 -20.25
CA SER A 985 -4.85 26.44 -21.40
C SER A 985 -6.23 25.86 -21.07
N GLY A 986 -6.36 25.09 -19.99
CA GLY A 986 -7.61 24.56 -19.44
C GLY A 986 -8.17 25.31 -18.22
N ILE A 987 -7.31 25.96 -17.42
CA ILE A 987 -7.62 26.76 -16.24
C ILE A 987 -6.87 28.09 -16.33
N ASP A 988 -7.53 29.24 -16.26
CA ASP A 988 -6.81 30.52 -16.19
C ASP A 988 -6.17 30.73 -14.79
N MET A 989 -5.04 30.06 -14.51
CA MET A 989 -4.30 30.18 -13.22
C MET A 989 -3.89 31.62 -12.92
N THR A 990 -3.72 32.44 -13.95
CA THR A 990 -3.49 33.88 -13.81
C THR A 990 -4.66 34.54 -13.07
N GLN A 991 -5.89 34.16 -13.38
CA GLN A 991 -7.09 34.67 -12.70
C GLN A 991 -7.19 34.17 -11.26
N LEU A 992 -6.86 32.90 -10.99
CA LEU A 992 -6.84 32.36 -9.63
C LEU A 992 -5.82 33.10 -8.75
N TYR A 993 -4.59 33.27 -9.23
CA TYR A 993 -3.56 34.05 -8.52
C TYR A 993 -3.98 35.53 -8.35
N LYS A 994 -4.60 36.15 -9.38
CA LYS A 994 -5.18 37.50 -9.25
C LYS A 994 -6.29 37.57 -8.21
N LYS A 995 -7.18 36.59 -8.11
CA LYS A 995 -8.25 36.54 -7.10
C LYS A 995 -7.70 36.30 -5.70
N THR A 996 -6.65 35.49 -5.56
CA THR A 996 -5.93 35.32 -4.29
C THR A 996 -5.22 36.61 -3.87
N MET A 997 -4.65 37.38 -4.80
CA MET A 997 -4.12 38.73 -4.53
C MET A 997 -5.24 39.73 -4.21
N ILE A 998 -6.42 39.61 -4.83
CA ILE A 998 -7.59 40.44 -4.47
C ILE A 998 -8.10 40.08 -3.06
N PHE A 999 -8.05 38.81 -2.68
CA PHE A 999 -8.40 38.35 -1.35
C PHE A 999 -7.45 38.94 -0.31
N SER A 1000 -6.14 38.96 -0.58
CA SER A 1000 -5.18 39.61 0.32
C SER A 1000 -5.40 41.13 0.42
N LYS A 1001 -5.86 41.82 -0.64
CA LYS A 1001 -6.25 43.24 -0.57
C LYS A 1001 -7.33 43.55 0.48
N GLY A 1002 -8.18 42.58 0.83
CA GLY A 1002 -9.25 42.71 1.82
C GLY A 1002 -8.78 42.86 3.28
N LEU A 1003 -7.49 42.64 3.55
CA LEU A 1003 -6.91 42.66 4.91
C LEU A 1003 -6.79 44.06 5.54
N GLY A 1004 -7.00 45.14 4.79
CA GLY A 1004 -6.71 46.52 5.20
C GLY A 1004 -7.83 47.32 5.90
N VAL A 1005 -9.00 46.74 6.18
CA VAL A 1005 -10.12 47.47 6.82
C VAL A 1005 -10.71 46.64 7.95
N GLY A 1006 -10.34 46.94 9.20
CA GLY A 1006 -11.09 46.55 10.40
C GLY A 1006 -11.40 45.06 10.57
N GLY A 1007 -10.43 44.32 11.14
CA GLY A 1007 -10.69 43.18 12.03
C GLY A 1007 -11.65 42.09 11.55
N TRP A 1008 -11.32 41.37 10.48
CA TRP A 1008 -11.94 40.07 10.15
C TRP A 1008 -11.05 39.26 9.21
N VAL A 1009 -10.38 38.18 9.66
CA VAL A 1009 -10.09 36.97 8.85
C VAL A 1009 -9.74 35.78 9.76
N VAL A 1010 -10.73 34.97 10.17
CA VAL A 1010 -10.64 33.48 10.20
C VAL A 1010 -12.05 32.91 9.99
N THR A 1011 -12.75 33.35 8.95
CA THR A 1011 -13.95 32.62 8.46
C THR A 1011 -14.28 33.09 7.06
N GLY A 1012 -13.59 32.54 6.06
CA GLY A 1012 -13.85 32.84 4.66
C GLY A 1012 -13.91 31.55 3.87
N LEU A 1013 -15.12 30.96 3.81
CA LEU A 1013 -15.70 30.20 2.66
C LEU A 1013 -16.85 29.25 3.06
N GLY A 1014 -17.28 29.23 4.34
CA GLY A 1014 -18.51 28.53 4.78
C GLY A 1014 -19.71 29.43 5.11
N LEU A 1015 -19.56 30.76 5.11
CA LEU A 1015 -20.55 31.68 5.72
C LEU A 1015 -20.84 32.95 4.89
N TYR A 1016 -20.62 32.91 3.58
CA TYR A 1016 -20.85 34.10 2.74
C TYR A 1016 -22.35 34.50 2.67
N GLY A 1017 -23.28 33.55 2.86
CA GLY A 1017 -24.72 33.84 2.89
C GLY A 1017 -25.20 34.51 4.19
N ASN A 1018 -24.75 34.04 5.36
CA ASN A 1018 -25.31 34.49 6.65
C ASN A 1018 -24.66 35.76 7.21
N ALA A 1019 -23.39 36.04 6.92
CA ALA A 1019 -22.71 37.23 7.46
C ALA A 1019 -23.23 38.55 6.84
N LYS A 1020 -23.68 38.50 5.59
CA LYS A 1020 -24.28 39.65 4.88
C LYS A 1020 -25.64 40.06 5.48
N ASP A 1021 -26.37 39.09 6.05
CA ASP A 1021 -27.68 39.30 6.67
C ASP A 1021 -27.58 39.87 8.07
N THR A 1022 -26.60 39.39 8.84
CA THR A 1022 -26.29 39.94 10.16
C THR A 1022 -25.80 41.39 10.05
N TYR A 1023 -25.00 41.73 9.03
CA TYR A 1023 -24.50 43.09 8.83
C TYR A 1023 -25.60 44.09 8.45
N GLN A 1024 -26.58 43.70 7.63
CA GLN A 1024 -27.69 44.59 7.26
C GLN A 1024 -28.73 44.76 8.38
N SER A 1025 -28.82 43.82 9.33
CA SER A 1025 -29.82 43.85 10.40
C SER A 1025 -29.43 44.71 11.61
N CYS A 1026 -28.15 45.03 11.77
CA CYS A 1026 -27.62 45.71 12.96
C CYS A 1026 -27.15 47.15 12.71
N LYS A 1027 -27.66 47.80 11.66
CA LYS A 1027 -27.28 49.18 11.34
C LYS A 1027 -28.49 50.09 11.20
N MET A 1028 -29.11 50.45 12.33
CA MET A 1028 -29.76 51.76 12.51
C MET A 1028 -29.77 52.13 14.01
N GLY A 1029 -29.14 53.25 14.33
CA GLY A 1029 -29.48 54.20 15.41
C GLY A 1029 -29.67 53.71 16.85
N ASP A 1030 -28.90 54.33 17.75
CA ASP A 1030 -28.98 54.39 19.21
C ASP A 1030 -30.20 53.78 19.91
N ALA A 1031 -29.88 52.96 20.92
CA ALA A 1031 -30.72 52.22 21.87
C ALA A 1031 -31.03 50.75 21.48
N ILE A 1032 -30.42 49.85 22.25
CA ILE A 1032 -30.66 48.40 22.23
C ILE A 1032 -32.11 48.17 22.70
N SER A 1033 -33.02 47.85 21.78
CA SER A 1033 -34.39 47.47 22.12
C SER A 1033 -34.65 45.98 21.89
N GLU A 1034 -35.60 45.49 22.69
CA GLU A 1034 -36.15 44.15 22.95
C GLU A 1034 -36.65 43.34 21.73
N VAL A 1035 -36.16 43.64 20.53
CA VAL A 1035 -36.42 42.90 19.27
C VAL A 1035 -35.24 42.01 18.87
N CYS A 1036 -34.07 42.19 19.50
CA CYS A 1036 -32.91 41.31 19.30
C CYS A 1036 -33.07 39.92 19.95
N GLU A 1037 -33.95 39.77 20.96
CA GLU A 1037 -34.13 38.50 21.68
C GLU A 1037 -35.20 37.56 21.07
N LYS A 1038 -36.08 38.04 20.18
CA LYS A 1038 -37.16 37.21 19.59
C LYS A 1038 -36.81 36.49 18.28
N SER A 1039 -35.63 36.68 17.69
CA SER A 1039 -35.13 35.82 16.61
C SER A 1039 -34.39 34.57 17.11
N VAL A 1040 -34.01 34.54 18.38
CA VAL A 1040 -33.29 33.43 19.04
C VAL A 1040 -34.22 32.27 19.43
N VAL A 1041 -35.54 32.48 19.50
CA VAL A 1041 -36.49 31.44 19.96
C VAL A 1041 -37.19 30.69 18.79
N ARG A 1042 -37.11 31.16 17.54
CA ARG A 1042 -37.88 30.55 16.43
C ARG A 1042 -37.13 29.48 15.61
N ASN A 1043 -35.87 29.18 15.93
CA ASN A 1043 -35.10 28.07 15.33
C ASN A 1043 -34.79 26.93 16.33
N GLY A 1044 -35.61 26.78 17.39
CA GLY A 1044 -35.48 25.77 18.44
C GLY A 1044 -36.08 24.38 18.16
N ALA A 1045 -36.29 23.97 16.91
CA ALA A 1045 -37.04 22.75 16.57
C ALA A 1045 -36.19 21.51 16.17
N SER A 1046 -34.88 21.49 16.39
CA SER A 1046 -34.04 20.27 16.19
C SER A 1046 -33.28 19.82 17.45
N MET A 1047 -33.68 20.30 18.63
CA MET A 1047 -32.99 20.05 19.90
C MET A 1047 -33.49 18.80 20.65
N GLY A 1048 -34.50 18.09 20.13
CA GLY A 1048 -35.12 16.94 20.81
C GLY A 1048 -34.38 15.61 20.71
N VAL A 1049 -33.47 15.42 19.75
CA VAL A 1049 -32.74 14.15 19.54
C VAL A 1049 -31.28 14.21 20.01
N ASN A 1050 -30.76 15.41 20.34
CA ASN A 1050 -29.38 15.59 20.83
C ASN A 1050 -29.22 15.52 22.36
N ILE A 1051 -30.30 15.42 23.15
CA ILE A 1051 -30.21 15.45 24.62
C ILE A 1051 -29.87 14.07 25.23
N VAL A 1052 -30.12 12.94 24.55
CA VAL A 1052 -29.86 11.61 25.12
C VAL A 1052 -28.41 11.13 24.88
N THR A 1053 -27.76 11.53 23.78
CA THR A 1053 -26.36 11.13 23.51
C THR A 1053 -25.34 12.14 24.04
N GLY A 1054 -25.74 13.40 24.27
CA GLY A 1054 -24.90 14.42 24.91
C GLY A 1054 -24.72 14.24 26.42
N ALA A 1055 -25.65 13.54 27.09
CA ALA A 1055 -25.61 13.30 28.54
C ALA A 1055 -24.54 12.28 28.97
N ALA A 1056 -24.06 11.40 28.05
CA ALA A 1056 -23.04 10.40 28.38
C ALA A 1056 -21.60 10.94 28.35
N ILE A 1057 -21.34 12.03 27.62
CA ILE A 1057 -20.00 12.66 27.54
C ILE A 1057 -19.84 13.78 28.59
N GLY A 1058 -20.94 14.40 29.03
CA GLY A 1058 -20.94 15.39 30.12
C GLY A 1058 -20.53 14.83 31.48
N TRP A 1059 -20.73 13.53 31.75
CA TRP A 1059 -20.35 12.91 33.04
C TRP A 1059 -18.87 12.54 33.13
N ALA A 1060 -18.17 12.35 32.00
CA ALA A 1060 -16.75 12.01 31.98
C ALA A 1060 -15.80 13.23 31.98
N ILE A 1061 -16.33 14.43 31.77
CA ILE A 1061 -15.56 15.69 31.76
C ILE A 1061 -15.95 16.60 32.95
N GLY A 1062 -17.12 16.37 33.57
CA GLY A 1062 -17.66 17.18 34.66
C GLY A 1062 -17.01 17.02 36.04
N ALA A 1063 -16.09 16.08 36.26
CA ALA A 1063 -15.45 15.89 37.58
C ALA A 1063 -14.15 16.70 37.81
N GLY A 1064 -13.65 17.42 36.79
CA GLY A 1064 -12.35 18.10 36.86
C GLY A 1064 -12.37 19.63 37.03
N ILE A 1065 -13.52 20.30 36.90
CA ILE A 1065 -13.58 21.77 36.87
C ILE A 1065 -14.73 22.27 37.74
N ALA A 1066 -14.63 22.02 39.04
CA ALA A 1066 -15.52 22.62 40.05
C ALA A 1066 -14.77 23.43 41.13
N LEU A 1067 -13.51 23.80 40.88
CA LEU A 1067 -12.75 24.68 41.80
C LEU A 1067 -11.82 25.63 41.02
N ALA A 1068 -12.37 26.69 40.42
CA ALA A 1068 -11.70 27.99 40.26
C ALA A 1068 -12.67 29.03 39.63
N PRO A 1069 -12.92 30.18 40.27
CA PRO A 1069 -13.69 31.27 39.70
C PRO A 1069 -12.88 32.11 38.70
N ILE A 1070 -13.48 32.36 37.55
CA ILE A 1070 -13.45 33.55 36.67
C ILE A 1070 -12.11 34.32 36.55
N THR A 1071 -11.50 34.30 35.34
CA THR A 1071 -11.30 35.49 34.48
C THR A 1071 -10.77 35.05 33.10
N GLY A 1072 -11.22 35.77 32.06
CA GLY A 1072 -11.33 35.30 30.68
C GLY A 1072 -10.06 35.00 29.89
N GLY A 1073 -10.25 34.16 28.87
CA GLY A 1073 -9.23 33.81 27.88
C GLY A 1073 -9.35 32.37 27.37
N VAL A 1074 -10.55 31.91 26.98
CA VAL A 1074 -10.69 30.63 26.27
C VAL A 1074 -10.36 30.87 24.80
N SER A 1075 -9.25 30.27 24.35
CA SER A 1075 -8.65 30.44 23.03
C SER A 1075 -9.61 30.05 21.88
N ILE A 1076 -9.77 30.99 20.93
CA ILE A 1076 -10.41 30.82 19.62
C ILE A 1076 -9.90 29.57 18.87
N ILE A 1077 -8.70 29.08 19.18
CA ILE A 1077 -8.08 27.91 18.54
C ILE A 1077 -8.81 26.60 18.93
N VAL A 1078 -9.36 26.49 20.15
CA VAL A 1078 -10.07 25.28 20.60
C VAL A 1078 -11.44 25.19 19.93
N VAL A 1079 -12.09 26.34 19.74
CA VAL A 1079 -13.36 26.46 19.01
C VAL A 1079 -13.15 26.24 17.50
N ALA A 1080 -12.06 26.76 16.94
CA ALA A 1080 -11.68 26.57 15.53
C ALA A 1080 -11.31 25.10 15.23
N ALA A 1081 -10.60 24.41 16.13
CA ALA A 1081 -10.28 23.00 15.99
C ALA A 1081 -11.53 22.11 16.13
N GLY A 1082 -12.45 22.46 17.03
CA GLY A 1082 -13.76 21.80 17.17
C GLY A 1082 -14.65 21.97 15.93
N ALA A 1083 -14.69 23.18 15.36
CA ALA A 1083 -15.42 23.47 14.12
C ALA A 1083 -14.77 22.84 12.89
N PHE A 1084 -13.43 22.76 12.84
CA PHE A 1084 -12.66 22.09 11.80
C PHE A 1084 -12.86 20.57 11.82
N LEU A 1085 -12.86 19.94 13.01
CA LEU A 1085 -13.19 18.53 13.19
C LEU A 1085 -14.67 18.23 12.88
N TRP A 1086 -15.60 19.11 13.22
CA TRP A 1086 -17.01 18.98 12.84
C TRP A 1086 -17.23 19.18 11.33
N GLY A 1087 -16.49 20.10 10.69
CA GLY A 1087 -16.52 20.30 9.24
C GLY A 1087 -15.94 19.12 8.44
N LEU A 1088 -14.90 18.47 8.98
CA LEU A 1088 -14.27 17.30 8.36
C LEU A 1088 -15.04 15.99 8.60
N TYR A 1089 -15.65 15.80 9.77
CA TYR A 1089 -16.24 14.52 10.19
C TYR A 1089 -17.74 14.56 10.55
N GLY A 1090 -18.33 15.73 10.81
CA GLY A 1090 -19.72 15.88 11.23
C GLY A 1090 -20.75 15.75 10.10
N GLY A 1091 -20.32 15.87 8.84
CA GLY A 1091 -21.19 15.76 7.66
C GLY A 1091 -21.77 14.36 7.42
N ASP A 1092 -21.13 13.29 7.89
CA ASP A 1092 -21.59 11.92 7.63
C ASP A 1092 -22.70 11.46 8.61
N LEU A 1093 -22.76 12.04 9.82
CA LEU A 1093 -23.87 11.84 10.77
C LEU A 1093 -25.09 12.72 10.42
N SER A 1094 -24.87 13.95 9.97
CA SER A 1094 -25.92 14.89 9.58
C SER A 1094 -26.59 14.53 8.24
N ASN A 1095 -25.83 14.11 7.22
CA ASN A 1095 -26.40 13.75 5.92
C ASN A 1095 -27.22 12.43 5.95
N LYS A 1096 -26.87 11.46 6.81
CA LYS A 1096 -27.68 10.24 6.96
C LYS A 1096 -29.01 10.49 7.67
N ALA A 1097 -29.04 11.42 8.63
CA ALA A 1097 -30.26 11.81 9.32
C ALA A 1097 -31.14 12.74 8.47
N GLY A 1098 -30.54 13.63 7.68
CA GLY A 1098 -31.24 14.54 6.77
C GLY A 1098 -31.91 13.84 5.58
N ILE A 1099 -31.22 12.91 4.91
CA ILE A 1099 -31.79 12.14 3.80
C ILE A 1099 -32.95 11.24 4.28
N TYR A 1100 -32.79 10.63 5.47
CA TYR A 1100 -33.85 9.80 6.07
C TYR A 1100 -35.08 10.62 6.49
N ALA A 1101 -34.90 11.88 6.92
CA ALA A 1101 -36.02 12.75 7.28
C ALA A 1101 -36.70 13.41 6.06
N GLU A 1102 -35.96 13.64 4.97
CA GLU A 1102 -36.48 14.25 3.75
C GLU A 1102 -37.25 13.24 2.87
N GLU A 1103 -36.82 11.96 2.82
CA GLU A 1103 -37.57 10.85 2.17
C GLU A 1103 -38.85 10.46 2.93
N LEU A 1104 -38.98 10.81 4.21
CA LEU A 1104 -40.12 10.44 5.06
C LEU A 1104 -41.23 11.50 5.10
N ILE A 1105 -40.94 12.72 4.60
CA ILE A 1105 -41.86 13.86 4.65
C ILE A 1105 -42.33 14.29 3.25
N TYR A 1106 -41.57 14.00 2.18
CA TYR A 1106 -41.87 14.50 0.84
C TYR A 1106 -41.87 13.47 -0.30
N ASP A 1107 -41.67 12.19 0.02
CA ASP A 1107 -42.12 11.02 -0.78
C ASP A 1107 -43.08 10.19 0.11
#